data_AF-A0A419E1X8-F1
#
_entry.id   AF-A0A419E1X8-F1
#
_cell.length_a   1.000
_cell.length_b   1.000
_cell.length_c   1.000
_cell.angle_alpha   90.00
_cell.angle_beta   90.00
_cell.angle_gamma   90.00
#
_symmetry.space_group_name_H-M   'P 1'
#
loop_
_entity.id
_entity.type
_entity.pdbx_description
1 polymer ?
#
loop_
_entity_poly.entity_id
_entity_poly.type
_entity_poly.pdbx_seq_one_letter_code
_entity_poly.pdbx_strand_id
1 'polypeptide(L)'
;MDFTDLVSLSYERGKRILERRNADILKENGQFFTPPSVARHMAKQLGQIQNGASLLEPAIGSGVLVCAVIERLIAEKRSLEISITAYETDNELCELSREILKFASKEAYKVGIKINWQVFQEDFVLACIPDDQPSLFDSSKSRKKTFTHVISNPPYFKLNAEDRRVKAVYGKLNGHTNIYTLFMALSAKLLLPEGKATFIVPRSFCSGVYFSEFRRDLLKEVTPFSLHVFQSRNDVFKKDAVLQENVIFSFEKLSQPQENRYWAGYINISSSNDDKNLEEGIISRQVSYKHFLSDHNGLLQFRLPTGMLDEQILDTVDKWKDTLEKLGFQVSTGRVVPFRAKRLLKERVKAGNGTAPLLWMQNVKSYQVEYPLEGFEKPQAVSVNDPSLLVPNANYVLLRRFSAKEDRRRLISAPFIGEEFEFEQIGFENHLNVIFRKTGTLSTSETIGLSAILNSAIIDRYFRIVNGNTQVNAAELRILPIPPLEVVKNIGEKIQTTQADTPEKIENIIFSILSTSKLLSEDFPMIQETRITMGKIEQAQEILEALGLPSAQQNEVSALTILSLAQLSERTQWREATNPMLRVHDILVEIKRRYGREYAENSRETIRRKVLHQFEQAGLVLRNEDDPARPTNSGLTNYKLSEAALAVIRSYGSPKWQSQLKRFIEQQGKLLDVYQKAKEHNKIPLHVAEGIEYKLSPGKHNKLEVAIVEEFGPRFAPGAKLIYLGDTAKKTLILDEIVFKKLGIPSSEHGKFPDVILYDAKRKWLFLIEAVTAHGPVSPKRHVELEKLFENCKAGKIYVTAFLDFATYKKYSSDIAWETEVWIAEMPSHMIHLNGDNFLGPR
;
A
#
# COMPACT_ATOMS: atom_id res chain seq x y z
N MET A 1 -30.88 29.41 7.19
CA MET A 1 -29.80 30.38 6.93
C MET A 1 -29.07 29.85 5.72
N ASP A 2 -29.27 30.48 4.56
CA ASP A 2 -28.65 30.06 3.31
C ASP A 2 -27.14 30.18 3.44
N PHE A 3 -26.48 29.03 3.47
CA PHE A 3 -25.03 28.93 3.47
C PHE A 3 -24.55 29.40 2.09
N THR A 4 -23.81 30.52 2.05
CA THR A 4 -23.23 30.99 0.79
C THR A 4 -22.08 30.04 0.43
N ASP A 5 -22.20 29.34 -0.70
CA ASP A 5 -21.14 28.49 -1.25
C ASP A 5 -19.97 29.37 -1.73
N LEU A 6 -19.01 29.60 -0.83
CA LEU A 6 -17.85 30.47 -1.06
C LEU A 6 -16.91 29.85 -2.09
N VAL A 7 -16.76 28.52 -2.04
CA VAL A 7 -15.86 27.77 -2.93
C VAL A 7 -16.34 27.87 -4.37
N SER A 8 -17.62 27.58 -4.63
CA SER A 8 -18.20 27.66 -5.98
C SER A 8 -18.21 29.10 -6.50
N LEU A 9 -18.48 30.09 -5.65
CA LEU A 9 -18.39 31.50 -6.03
C LEU A 9 -16.97 31.88 -6.51
N SER A 10 -15.94 31.50 -5.75
CA SER A 10 -14.55 31.78 -6.10
C SER A 10 -14.12 31.06 -7.38
N TYR A 11 -14.54 29.80 -7.53
CA TYR A 11 -14.25 28.99 -8.71
C TYR A 11 -14.88 29.58 -9.98
N GLU A 12 -16.18 29.89 -9.97
CA GLU A 12 -16.88 30.41 -11.15
C GLU A 12 -16.39 31.81 -11.56
N ARG A 13 -16.09 32.69 -10.60
CA ARG A 13 -15.54 34.02 -10.92
C ARG A 13 -14.12 33.92 -11.50
N GLY A 14 -13.28 33.06 -10.94
CA GLY A 14 -11.94 32.80 -11.48
C GLY A 14 -12.01 32.22 -12.89
N LYS A 15 -12.86 31.22 -13.09
CA LYS A 15 -13.02 30.53 -14.38
C LYS A 15 -13.38 31.50 -15.51
N ARG A 16 -14.27 32.47 -15.26
CA ARG A 16 -14.62 33.53 -16.24
C ARG A 16 -13.43 34.39 -16.66
N ILE A 17 -12.42 34.57 -15.80
CA ILE A 17 -11.20 35.28 -16.15
C ILE A 17 -10.35 34.43 -17.10
N LEU A 18 -10.14 33.15 -16.76
CA LEU A 18 -9.30 32.27 -17.57
C LEU A 18 -9.92 31.94 -18.93
N GLU A 19 -11.26 31.82 -19.02
CA GLU A 19 -11.98 31.59 -20.28
C GLU A 19 -11.80 32.72 -21.31
N ARG A 20 -11.36 33.91 -20.89
CA ARG A 20 -11.04 35.03 -21.78
C ARG A 20 -9.63 34.96 -22.35
N ARG A 21 -8.80 34.02 -21.90
CA ARG A 21 -7.37 33.93 -22.24
C ARG A 21 -7.12 32.85 -23.30
N ASN A 22 -6.00 32.99 -24.02
CA ASN A 22 -5.56 31.98 -24.98
C ASN A 22 -5.08 30.72 -24.23
N ALA A 23 -5.47 29.53 -24.71
CA ALA A 23 -5.09 28.23 -24.15
C ALA A 23 -3.56 28.02 -24.05
N ASP A 24 -2.77 28.56 -25.00
CA ASP A 24 -1.31 28.44 -24.96
C ASP A 24 -0.71 29.21 -23.78
N ILE A 25 -1.24 30.41 -23.49
CA ILE A 25 -0.81 31.25 -22.36
C ILE A 25 -1.18 30.58 -21.02
N LEU A 26 -2.37 29.98 -20.93
CA LEU A 26 -2.79 29.22 -19.75
C LEU A 26 -1.85 28.04 -19.46
N LYS A 27 -1.43 27.33 -20.51
CA LYS A 27 -0.50 26.21 -20.42
C LYS A 27 0.92 26.63 -20.06
N GLU A 28 1.42 27.73 -20.63
CA GLU A 28 2.74 28.28 -20.31
C GLU A 28 2.83 28.75 -18.85
N ASN A 29 1.76 29.39 -18.36
CA ASN A 29 1.69 29.86 -16.98
C ASN A 29 1.24 28.80 -15.98
N GLY A 30 0.76 27.64 -16.46
CA GLY A 30 0.24 26.55 -15.62
C GLY A 30 -1.00 26.93 -14.81
N GLN A 31 -1.87 27.79 -15.35
CA GLN A 31 -3.03 28.35 -14.64
C GLN A 31 -4.26 27.43 -14.75
N PHE A 32 -4.54 26.69 -13.67
CA PHE A 32 -5.72 25.81 -13.56
C PHE A 32 -6.34 25.90 -12.17
N PHE A 33 -7.67 25.99 -12.09
CA PHE A 33 -8.35 26.03 -10.80
C PHE A 33 -8.65 24.64 -10.27
N THR A 34 -8.53 24.50 -8.96
CA THR A 34 -8.96 23.30 -8.25
C THR A 34 -10.48 23.19 -8.26
N PRO A 35 -11.07 22.07 -8.70
CA PRO A 35 -12.52 21.88 -8.62
C PRO A 35 -13.05 22.01 -7.17
N PRO A 36 -14.27 22.53 -6.94
CA PRO A 36 -14.80 22.76 -5.60
C PRO A 36 -14.77 21.55 -4.66
N SER A 37 -15.13 20.36 -5.16
CA SER A 37 -15.09 19.10 -4.41
C SER A 37 -13.68 18.73 -3.95
N VAL A 38 -12.69 18.90 -4.83
CA VAL A 38 -11.26 18.66 -4.54
C VAL A 38 -10.76 19.67 -3.51
N ALA A 39 -11.11 20.95 -3.66
CA ALA A 39 -10.73 22.01 -2.72
C ALA A 39 -11.25 21.73 -1.30
N ARG A 40 -12.53 21.34 -1.18
CA ARG A 40 -13.13 20.94 0.10
C ARG A 40 -12.44 19.71 0.70
N HIS A 41 -12.11 18.72 -0.12
CA HIS A 41 -11.36 17.55 0.34
C HIS A 41 -9.97 17.94 0.86
N MET A 42 -9.21 18.76 0.12
CA MET A 42 -7.89 19.25 0.55
C MET A 42 -7.98 20.03 1.87
N ALA A 43 -8.99 20.89 2.03
CA ALA A 43 -9.20 21.63 3.27
C ALA A 43 -9.39 20.68 4.47
N LYS A 44 -10.15 19.57 4.31
CA LYS A 44 -10.32 18.55 5.36
C LYS A 44 -8.99 17.90 5.77
N GLN A 45 -8.07 17.67 4.83
CA GLN A 45 -6.77 17.02 5.09
C GLN A 45 -5.82 17.84 5.98
N LEU A 46 -6.02 19.16 6.09
CA LEU A 46 -5.25 20.00 7.02
C LEU A 46 -5.48 19.61 8.50
N GLY A 47 -6.52 18.84 8.80
CA GLY A 47 -6.88 18.49 10.17
C GLY A 47 -7.42 19.70 10.94
N GLN A 48 -7.21 19.71 12.26
CA GLN A 48 -7.75 20.73 13.16
C GLN A 48 -6.98 22.06 13.03
N ILE A 49 -7.70 23.14 12.75
CA ILE A 49 -7.15 24.50 12.78
C ILE A 49 -7.47 25.12 14.14
N GLN A 50 -6.43 25.60 14.82
CA GLN A 50 -6.53 26.19 16.15
C GLN A 50 -6.63 27.72 16.11
N ASN A 51 -7.00 28.32 17.25
CA ASN A 51 -6.98 29.76 17.40
C ASN A 51 -5.56 30.29 17.27
N GLY A 52 -5.37 31.36 16.50
CA GLY A 52 -4.05 31.91 16.17
C GLY A 52 -3.35 31.22 15.00
N ALA A 53 -4.01 30.31 14.28
CA ALA A 53 -3.41 29.63 13.14
C ALA A 53 -2.99 30.63 12.03
N SER A 54 -1.81 30.38 11.47
CA SER A 54 -1.26 31.09 10.31
C SER A 54 -1.25 30.17 9.10
N LEU A 55 -2.02 30.53 8.07
CA LEU A 55 -2.21 29.79 6.81
C LEU A 55 -1.46 30.47 5.67
N LEU A 56 -0.74 29.68 4.86
CA LEU A 56 -0.11 30.10 3.62
C LEU A 56 -0.82 29.49 2.40
N GLU A 57 -1.09 30.32 1.39
CA GLU A 57 -1.40 29.91 0.01
C GLU A 57 -0.33 30.50 -0.95
N PRO A 58 0.69 29.71 -1.35
CA PRO A 58 1.74 30.12 -2.29
C PRO A 58 1.31 30.54 -3.71
N ALA A 59 0.14 30.11 -4.19
CA ALA A 59 -0.43 30.35 -5.52
C ALA A 59 -1.97 30.44 -5.43
N ILE A 60 -2.47 31.53 -4.85
CA ILE A 60 -3.88 31.63 -4.44
C ILE A 60 -4.89 31.61 -5.61
N GLY A 61 -4.52 32.05 -6.82
CA GLY A 61 -5.45 32.18 -7.93
C GLY A 61 -6.63 33.09 -7.54
N SER A 62 -7.86 32.59 -7.73
CA SER A 62 -9.08 33.29 -7.29
C SER A 62 -9.43 33.07 -5.82
N GLY A 63 -8.67 32.26 -5.08
CA GLY A 63 -8.91 31.98 -3.65
C GLY A 63 -9.68 30.70 -3.33
N VAL A 64 -9.85 29.77 -4.28
CA VAL A 64 -10.70 28.57 -4.12
C VAL A 64 -10.32 27.74 -2.89
N LEU A 65 -9.02 27.44 -2.72
CA LEU A 65 -8.54 26.62 -1.60
C LEU A 65 -8.73 27.33 -0.25
N VAL A 66 -8.47 28.63 -0.19
CA VAL A 66 -8.69 29.43 1.01
C VAL A 66 -10.17 29.52 1.35
N CYS A 67 -11.04 29.73 0.36
CA CYS A 67 -12.49 29.68 0.54
C CYS A 67 -12.93 28.33 1.11
N ALA A 68 -12.36 27.21 0.66
CA ALA A 68 -12.70 25.88 1.20
C ALA A 68 -12.32 25.74 2.67
N VAL A 69 -11.19 26.32 3.09
CA VAL A 69 -10.82 26.37 4.52
C VAL A 69 -11.80 27.23 5.30
N ILE A 70 -12.13 28.43 4.83
CA ILE A 70 -13.06 29.36 5.52
C ILE A 70 -14.46 28.73 5.62
N GLU A 71 -14.96 28.17 4.52
CA GLU A 71 -16.24 27.49 4.43
C GLU A 71 -16.35 26.36 5.47
N ARG A 72 -15.29 25.54 5.60
CA ARG A 72 -15.19 24.50 6.63
C ARG A 72 -15.24 25.09 8.04
N LEU A 73 -14.45 26.14 8.32
CA LEU A 73 -14.42 26.76 9.65
C LEU A 73 -15.78 27.35 10.05
N ILE A 74 -16.49 27.97 9.11
CA ILE A 74 -17.86 28.47 9.33
C ILE A 74 -18.80 27.31 9.70
N ALA A 75 -18.70 26.18 9.01
CA ALA A 75 -19.51 25.00 9.28
C ALA A 75 -19.22 24.38 10.66
N GLU A 76 -17.98 24.46 11.15
CA GLU A 76 -17.57 23.98 12.49
C GLU A 76 -18.13 24.84 13.64
N LYS A 77 -18.59 26.08 13.36
CA LYS A 77 -19.20 27.02 14.33
C LYS A 77 -18.33 27.29 15.57
N ARG A 78 -17.01 27.29 15.41
CA ARG A 78 -16.05 27.60 16.48
C ARG A 78 -15.52 29.02 16.32
N SER A 79 -15.55 29.81 17.40
CA SER A 79 -14.91 31.14 17.40
C SER A 79 -13.39 30.99 17.39
N LEU A 80 -12.75 31.63 16.40
CA LEU A 80 -11.33 31.52 16.09
C LEU A 80 -10.83 32.83 15.47
N GLU A 81 -9.58 33.17 15.71
CA GLU A 81 -8.83 34.16 14.94
C GLU A 81 -7.74 33.45 14.13
N ILE A 82 -7.69 33.69 12.82
CA ILE A 82 -6.65 33.14 11.94
C ILE A 82 -6.02 34.23 11.08
N SER A 83 -4.79 34.01 10.63
CA SER A 83 -4.12 34.86 9.64
C SER A 83 -3.84 34.10 8.34
N ILE A 84 -4.09 34.73 7.20
CA ILE A 84 -3.89 34.16 5.87
C ILE A 84 -2.87 35.01 5.12
N THR A 85 -1.81 34.38 4.61
CA THR A 85 -0.85 35.02 3.70
C THR A 85 -0.90 34.29 2.37
N ALA A 86 -1.00 35.06 1.29
CA ALA A 86 -1.18 34.51 -0.05
C ALA A 86 -0.34 35.23 -1.10
N TYR A 87 0.02 34.51 -2.16
CA TYR A 87 0.81 35.03 -3.28
C TYR A 87 0.11 34.72 -4.62
N GLU A 88 0.12 35.69 -5.52
CA GLU A 88 -0.38 35.56 -6.90
C GLU A 88 0.47 36.44 -7.82
N THR A 89 0.88 35.95 -8.98
CA THR A 89 1.63 36.74 -9.96
C THR A 89 0.73 37.52 -10.92
N ASP A 90 -0.48 37.03 -11.15
CA ASP A 90 -1.46 37.60 -12.06
C ASP A 90 -2.26 38.73 -11.40
N ASN A 91 -2.25 39.93 -12.00
CA ASN A 91 -2.92 41.09 -11.43
C ASN A 91 -4.43 40.88 -11.26
N GLU A 92 -5.10 40.33 -12.27
CA GLU A 92 -6.56 40.20 -12.31
C GLU A 92 -7.03 39.16 -11.28
N LEU A 93 -6.31 38.04 -11.14
CA LEU A 93 -6.58 37.04 -10.11
C LEU A 93 -6.23 37.55 -8.71
N CYS A 94 -5.16 38.34 -8.56
CA CYS A 94 -4.80 38.96 -7.30
C CYS A 94 -5.87 39.95 -6.82
N GLU A 95 -6.44 40.77 -7.71
CA GLU A 95 -7.54 41.67 -7.39
C GLU A 95 -8.82 40.89 -7.02
N LEU A 96 -9.18 39.88 -7.83
CA LEU A 96 -10.33 39.03 -7.58
C LEU A 96 -10.25 38.31 -6.23
N SER A 97 -9.10 37.72 -5.88
CA SER A 97 -8.92 37.02 -4.61
C SER A 97 -9.06 37.97 -3.41
N ARG A 98 -8.57 39.22 -3.50
CA ARG A 98 -8.78 40.24 -2.46
C ARG A 98 -10.27 40.56 -2.26
N GLU A 99 -11.05 40.69 -3.34
CA GLU A 99 -12.49 40.88 -3.24
C GLU A 99 -13.20 39.71 -2.57
N ILE A 100 -12.85 38.48 -2.98
CA ILE A 100 -13.42 37.25 -2.45
C ILE A 100 -13.08 37.09 -0.97
N LEU A 101 -11.83 37.32 -0.58
CA LEU A 101 -11.42 37.24 0.84
C LEU A 101 -12.10 38.32 1.69
N LYS A 102 -12.31 39.53 1.16
CA LYS A 102 -13.08 40.58 1.83
C LYS A 102 -14.53 40.12 2.09
N PHE A 103 -15.16 39.46 1.11
CA PHE A 103 -16.50 38.91 1.26
C PHE A 103 -16.53 37.72 2.24
N ALA A 104 -15.67 36.72 2.05
CA ALA A 104 -15.58 35.54 2.90
C ALA A 104 -15.29 35.89 4.37
N SER A 105 -14.43 36.90 4.61
CA SER A 105 -14.15 37.39 5.97
C SER A 105 -15.37 38.00 6.65
N LYS A 106 -16.25 38.68 5.91
CA LYS A 106 -17.51 39.21 6.46
C LYS A 106 -18.46 38.09 6.83
N GLU A 107 -18.58 37.06 6.00
CA GLU A 107 -19.42 35.90 6.30
C GLU A 107 -18.90 35.12 7.52
N ALA A 108 -17.58 34.91 7.60
CA ALA A 108 -16.94 34.27 8.75
C ALA A 108 -17.14 35.07 10.06
N TYR A 109 -17.08 36.39 10.00
CA TYR A 109 -17.27 37.26 11.17
C TYR A 109 -18.67 37.11 11.80
N LYS A 110 -19.72 36.87 10.98
CA LYS A 110 -21.10 36.67 11.48
C LYS A 110 -21.23 35.48 12.43
N VAL A 111 -20.33 34.50 12.35
CA VAL A 111 -20.28 33.31 13.20
C VAL A 111 -19.13 33.34 14.21
N GLY A 112 -18.52 34.52 14.43
CA GLY A 112 -17.46 34.71 15.43
C GLY A 112 -16.06 34.28 15.00
N ILE A 113 -15.80 34.16 13.70
CA ILE A 113 -14.47 33.84 13.13
C ILE A 113 -13.83 35.12 12.59
N LYS A 114 -12.69 35.51 13.14
CA LYS A 114 -11.92 36.67 12.70
C LYS A 114 -10.81 36.23 11.75
N ILE A 115 -10.79 36.82 10.56
CA ILE A 115 -9.81 36.48 9.52
C ILE A 115 -9.00 37.73 9.19
N ASN A 116 -7.71 37.68 9.47
CA ASN A 116 -6.74 38.66 9.00
C ASN A 116 -6.08 38.11 7.73
N TRP A 117 -6.05 38.86 6.63
CA TRP A 117 -5.47 38.34 5.39
C TRP A 117 -4.59 39.36 4.68
N GLN A 118 -3.61 38.86 3.91
CA GLN A 118 -2.75 39.64 3.04
C GLN A 118 -2.46 38.86 1.75
N VAL A 119 -2.69 39.50 0.60
CA VAL A 119 -2.41 38.93 -0.74
C VAL A 119 -1.34 39.76 -1.44
N PHE A 120 -0.17 39.15 -1.67
CA PHE A 120 0.97 39.75 -2.36
C PHE A 120 0.92 39.46 -3.85
N GLN A 121 1.12 40.49 -4.66
CA GLN A 121 1.26 40.35 -6.11
C GLN A 121 2.73 40.10 -6.47
N GLU A 122 3.27 38.95 -6.09
CA GLU A 122 4.71 38.64 -6.18
C GLU A 122 4.91 37.17 -6.59
N ASP A 123 6.08 36.85 -7.16
CA ASP A 123 6.51 35.47 -7.41
C ASP A 123 6.90 34.82 -6.08
N PHE A 124 6.11 33.85 -5.61
CA PHE A 124 6.31 33.18 -4.32
C PHE A 124 7.74 32.64 -4.14
N VAL A 125 8.31 32.03 -5.19
CA VAL A 125 9.63 31.41 -5.10
C VAL A 125 10.68 32.48 -4.81
N LEU A 126 10.62 33.62 -5.50
CA LEU A 126 11.56 34.72 -5.31
C LEU A 126 11.31 35.50 -4.01
N ALA A 127 10.05 35.67 -3.62
CA ALA A 127 9.69 36.35 -2.38
C ALA A 127 10.21 35.62 -1.13
N CYS A 128 10.53 34.33 -1.23
CA CYS A 128 11.00 33.49 -0.12
C CYS A 128 12.54 33.40 0.00
N ILE A 129 13.31 34.07 -0.87
CA ILE A 129 14.76 33.85 -0.95
C ILE A 129 15.50 34.63 0.15
N PRO A 130 16.44 33.99 0.89
CA PRO A 130 17.05 34.61 2.07
C PRO A 130 17.97 35.82 1.82
N ASP A 131 18.54 35.97 0.62
CA ASP A 131 19.66 36.89 0.38
C ASP A 131 19.22 38.30 -0.07
N ASP A 132 17.94 38.49 -0.43
CA ASP A 132 17.32 39.81 -0.70
C ASP A 132 16.56 40.33 0.53
N GLN A 133 17.05 40.04 1.74
CA GLN A 133 16.52 40.63 2.97
C GLN A 133 17.16 42.01 3.22
N PRO A 134 16.36 43.04 3.55
CA PRO A 134 16.88 44.38 3.76
C PRO A 134 18.00 44.43 4.80
N SER A 135 19.02 45.24 4.52
CA SER A 135 20.18 45.48 5.37
C SER A 135 19.79 45.99 6.76
N LEU A 136 20.72 45.89 7.72
CA LEU A 136 20.65 46.34 9.13
C LEU A 136 20.14 47.78 9.38
N PHE A 137 19.88 48.58 8.33
CA PHE A 137 19.35 49.95 8.43
C PHE A 137 17.98 50.15 7.77
N ASP A 138 17.33 49.11 7.24
CA ASP A 138 15.98 49.25 6.71
C ASP A 138 14.93 48.88 7.76
N SER A 139 14.05 49.83 8.05
CA SER A 139 12.97 49.72 9.03
C SER A 139 11.72 49.00 8.49
N SER A 140 11.82 48.37 7.31
CA SER A 140 10.76 47.52 6.77
C SER A 140 10.74 46.18 7.53
N LYS A 141 9.68 45.95 8.32
CA LYS A 141 9.44 44.74 9.12
C LYS A 141 9.90 43.47 8.38
N SER A 142 10.87 42.73 8.94
CA SER A 142 11.36 41.48 8.36
C SER A 142 10.19 40.56 7.99
N ARG A 143 10.06 40.19 6.72
CA ARG A 143 8.96 39.37 6.16
C ARG A 143 8.98 37.88 6.61
N LYS A 144 9.75 37.52 7.66
CA LYS A 144 9.80 36.14 8.18
C LYS A 144 8.53 35.81 8.98
N LYS A 145 7.45 35.42 8.29
CA LYS A 145 6.33 34.72 8.92
C LYS A 145 6.50 33.22 8.69
N THR A 146 6.54 32.48 9.79
CA THR A 146 6.37 31.02 9.78
C THR A 146 4.89 30.67 9.79
N PHE A 147 4.54 29.49 9.26
CA PHE A 147 3.15 29.08 9.09
C PHE A 147 2.83 27.79 9.84
N THR A 148 1.60 27.70 10.34
CA THR A 148 1.07 26.47 10.94
C THR A 148 0.47 25.54 9.88
N HIS A 149 -0.04 26.12 8.79
CA HIS A 149 -0.73 25.38 7.74
C HIS A 149 -0.32 25.93 6.36
N VAL A 150 -0.18 25.04 5.37
CA VAL A 150 -0.07 25.39 3.96
C VAL A 150 -1.10 24.61 3.15
N ILE A 151 -1.79 25.27 2.23
CA ILE A 151 -2.64 24.62 1.24
C ILE A 151 -2.32 25.19 -0.13
N SER A 152 -2.11 24.36 -1.15
CA SER A 152 -1.73 24.89 -2.46
C SER A 152 -2.05 23.97 -3.64
N ASN A 153 -2.43 24.59 -4.74
CA ASN A 153 -2.38 24.04 -6.08
C ASN A 153 -1.32 24.81 -6.88
N PRO A 154 -0.03 24.42 -6.81
CA PRO A 154 1.04 25.15 -7.50
C PRO A 154 0.93 24.99 -9.02
N PRO A 155 1.56 25.88 -9.81
CA PRO A 155 1.60 25.72 -11.28
C PRO A 155 2.41 24.48 -11.71
N TYR A 156 2.11 23.93 -12.90
CA TYR A 156 2.75 22.71 -13.41
C TYR A 156 3.51 22.95 -14.72
N PHE A 157 4.80 23.26 -14.64
CA PHE A 157 5.66 23.35 -15.81
C PHE A 157 7.12 23.06 -15.48
N LYS A 158 7.85 22.56 -16.49
CA LYS A 158 9.28 22.26 -16.35
C LYS A 158 10.07 23.54 -16.26
N LEU A 159 11.04 23.56 -15.36
CA LEU A 159 11.98 24.67 -15.24
C LEU A 159 13.21 24.37 -16.08
N ASN A 160 13.68 25.37 -16.82
CA ASN A 160 14.97 25.32 -17.49
C ASN A 160 16.08 25.78 -16.53
N ALA A 161 17.33 25.39 -16.79
CA ALA A 161 18.46 25.73 -15.92
C ALA A 161 18.71 27.24 -15.82
N GLU A 162 18.28 28.02 -16.82
CA GLU A 162 18.47 29.46 -16.87
C GLU A 162 17.38 30.26 -16.14
N ASP A 163 16.32 29.60 -15.66
CA ASP A 163 15.21 30.24 -14.98
C ASP A 163 15.70 30.94 -13.71
N ARG A 164 15.34 32.22 -13.56
CA ARG A 164 15.74 33.06 -12.41
C ARG A 164 15.44 32.38 -11.07
N ARG A 165 14.34 31.62 -10.98
CA ARG A 165 13.93 30.90 -9.77
C ARG A 165 14.86 29.74 -9.46
N VAL A 166 15.30 29.01 -10.50
CA VAL A 166 16.29 27.92 -10.36
C VAL A 166 17.63 28.48 -9.93
N LYS A 167 18.10 29.56 -10.57
CA LYS A 167 19.35 30.23 -10.19
C LYS A 167 19.33 30.69 -8.74
N ALA A 168 18.21 31.21 -8.29
CA ALA A 168 18.11 31.80 -6.96
C ALA A 168 18.00 30.76 -5.82
N VAL A 169 17.66 29.50 -6.12
CA VAL A 169 17.73 28.38 -5.17
C VAL A 169 18.94 27.47 -5.38
N TYR A 170 19.83 27.81 -6.31
CA TYR A 170 20.99 26.99 -6.65
C TYR A 170 21.86 26.69 -5.42
N GLY A 171 22.21 25.42 -5.23
CA GLY A 171 22.97 24.94 -4.07
C GLY A 171 22.21 24.92 -2.74
N LYS A 172 20.98 25.44 -2.68
CA LYS A 172 20.12 25.46 -1.48
C LYS A 172 19.07 24.35 -1.49
N LEU A 173 18.68 23.92 -2.69
CA LEU A 173 17.71 22.86 -2.91
C LEU A 173 18.15 22.04 -4.16
N ASN A 174 17.93 20.71 -4.16
CA ASN A 174 18.28 19.80 -5.26
C ASN A 174 17.04 19.18 -5.94
N GLY A 175 17.22 18.66 -7.17
CA GLY A 175 16.21 17.86 -7.85
C GLY A 175 15.03 18.63 -8.47
N HIS A 176 15.17 19.93 -8.75
CA HIS A 176 14.09 20.77 -9.29
C HIS A 176 13.94 20.65 -10.80
N THR A 177 13.08 19.73 -11.22
CA THR A 177 12.72 19.59 -12.64
C THR A 177 11.41 20.28 -13.00
N ASN A 178 10.55 20.54 -12.01
CA ASN A 178 9.25 21.18 -12.19
C ASN A 178 9.00 22.19 -11.06
N ILE A 179 8.33 23.30 -11.37
CA ILE A 179 8.10 24.40 -10.43
C ILE A 179 7.36 23.98 -9.16
N TYR A 180 6.42 23.03 -9.22
CA TYR A 180 5.72 22.56 -8.02
C TYR A 180 6.66 21.97 -6.96
N THR A 181 7.84 21.46 -7.35
CA THR A 181 8.84 20.95 -6.39
C THR A 181 9.45 22.08 -5.55
N LEU A 182 9.67 23.26 -6.15
CA LEU A 182 10.13 24.45 -5.43
C LEU A 182 9.06 24.93 -4.44
N PHE A 183 7.79 24.92 -4.86
CA PHE A 183 6.66 25.30 -4.02
C PHE A 183 6.57 24.40 -2.78
N MET A 184 6.64 23.08 -2.96
CA MET A 184 6.64 22.13 -1.84
C MET A 184 7.85 22.30 -0.92
N ALA A 185 9.07 22.42 -1.48
CA ALA A 185 10.29 22.55 -0.70
C ALA A 185 10.33 23.84 0.15
N LEU A 186 9.99 24.98 -0.45
CA LEU A 186 9.96 26.26 0.26
C LEU A 186 8.85 26.29 1.31
N SER A 187 7.66 25.76 0.99
CA SER A 187 6.57 25.64 1.96
C SER A 187 6.96 24.77 3.15
N ALA A 188 7.65 23.64 2.92
CA ALA A 188 8.18 22.80 3.98
C ALA A 188 9.22 23.53 4.86
N LYS A 189 9.98 24.49 4.32
CA LYS A 189 10.91 25.32 5.11
C LYS A 189 10.20 26.42 5.90
N LEU A 190 9.06 26.92 5.42
CA LEU A 190 8.29 27.98 6.06
C LEU A 190 7.31 27.48 7.14
N LEU A 191 7.04 26.17 7.18
CA LEU A 191 6.24 25.55 8.23
C LEU A 191 6.97 25.58 9.59
N LEU A 192 6.21 25.87 10.64
CA LEU A 192 6.59 25.58 12.03
C LEU A 192 6.68 24.06 12.25
N PRO A 193 7.45 23.59 13.25
CA PRO A 193 7.32 22.23 13.78
C PRO A 193 5.85 21.81 13.95
N GLU A 194 5.51 20.59 13.54
CA GLU A 194 4.16 20.01 13.57
C GLU A 194 3.15 20.73 12.64
N GLY A 195 3.60 21.74 11.90
CA GLY A 195 2.79 22.42 10.90
C GLY A 195 2.48 21.50 9.73
N LYS A 196 1.28 21.65 9.17
CA LYS A 196 0.74 20.73 8.15
C LYS A 196 0.61 21.38 6.79
N ALA A 197 0.87 20.60 5.76
CA ALA A 197 0.73 21.02 4.37
C ALA A 197 -0.15 20.05 3.61
N THR A 198 -0.98 20.58 2.71
CA THR A 198 -1.75 19.81 1.73
C THR A 198 -1.56 20.40 0.34
N PHE A 199 -1.05 19.58 -0.59
CA PHE A 199 -0.78 19.96 -1.97
C PHE A 199 -1.58 19.08 -2.94
N ILE A 200 -2.00 19.64 -4.07
CA ILE A 200 -2.37 18.85 -5.25
C ILE A 200 -1.29 19.00 -6.31
N VAL A 201 -0.67 17.89 -6.71
CA VAL A 201 0.50 17.87 -7.61
C VAL A 201 0.50 16.66 -8.55
N PRO A 202 1.21 16.71 -9.69
CA PRO A 202 1.32 15.57 -10.60
C PRO A 202 2.01 14.36 -9.97
N ARG A 203 1.35 13.19 -10.00
CA ARG A 203 1.83 11.88 -9.50
C ARG A 203 3.24 11.51 -9.97
N SER A 204 3.69 12.06 -11.09
CA SER A 204 5.05 11.90 -11.61
C SER A 204 6.16 12.08 -10.55
N PHE A 205 5.96 12.95 -9.55
CA PHE A 205 6.94 13.19 -8.48
C PHE A 205 7.09 12.01 -7.51
N CYS A 206 6.16 11.05 -7.52
CA CYS A 206 6.24 9.84 -6.70
C CYS A 206 7.27 8.83 -7.24
N SER A 207 7.64 8.90 -8.52
CA SER A 207 8.57 7.95 -9.15
C SER A 207 9.63 8.65 -10.01
N GLY A 208 10.46 7.89 -10.73
CA GLY A 208 11.46 8.41 -11.65
C GLY A 208 12.72 8.98 -10.99
N VAL A 209 13.83 8.87 -11.73
CA VAL A 209 15.19 9.30 -11.30
C VAL A 209 15.23 10.79 -10.99
N TYR A 210 14.60 11.60 -11.85
CA TYR A 210 14.61 13.06 -11.76
C TYR A 210 14.06 13.64 -10.45
N PHE A 211 13.17 12.92 -9.77
CA PHE A 211 12.54 13.36 -8.52
C PHE A 211 13.10 12.64 -7.29
N SER A 212 14.05 11.70 -7.45
CA SER A 212 14.58 10.89 -6.35
C SER A 212 15.27 11.73 -5.29
N GLU A 213 16.15 12.65 -5.72
CA GLU A 213 16.84 13.58 -4.82
C GLU A 213 15.86 14.52 -4.12
N PHE A 214 14.90 15.08 -4.86
CA PHE A 214 13.86 15.92 -4.28
C PHE A 214 13.06 15.20 -3.19
N ARG A 215 12.61 13.95 -3.44
CA ARG A 215 11.90 13.15 -2.43
C ARG A 215 12.76 12.93 -1.20
N ARG A 216 14.06 12.64 -1.39
CA ARG A 216 15.00 12.40 -0.29
C ARG A 216 15.19 13.65 0.56
N ASP A 217 15.39 14.80 -0.08
CA ASP A 217 15.55 16.08 0.60
C ASP A 217 14.26 16.53 1.29
N LEU A 218 13.10 16.32 0.67
CA LEU A 218 11.81 16.63 1.29
C LEU A 218 11.59 15.80 2.57
N LEU A 219 11.84 14.49 2.52
CA LEU A 219 11.62 13.62 3.69
C LEU A 219 12.61 13.85 4.85
N LYS A 220 13.71 14.60 4.65
CA LYS A 220 14.54 15.05 5.78
C LYS A 220 13.80 16.03 6.68
N GLU A 221 12.88 16.79 6.10
CA GLU A 221 12.19 17.90 6.75
C GLU A 221 10.78 17.53 7.18
N VAL A 222 10.12 16.58 6.51
CA VAL A 222 8.69 16.32 6.70
C VAL A 222 8.37 14.83 6.79
N THR A 223 7.25 14.52 7.46
CA THR A 223 6.64 13.20 7.48
C THR A 223 5.33 13.22 6.71
N PRO A 224 5.23 12.50 5.58
CA PRO A 224 3.95 12.26 4.91
C PRO A 224 2.92 11.61 5.85
N PHE A 225 1.67 12.07 5.83
CA PHE A 225 0.61 11.43 6.63
C PHE A 225 -0.63 11.07 5.82
N SER A 226 -0.82 11.68 4.64
CA SER A 226 -1.92 11.33 3.76
C SER A 226 -1.56 11.50 2.28
N LEU A 227 -2.05 10.59 1.45
CA LEU A 227 -2.01 10.69 0.00
C LEU A 227 -3.35 10.23 -0.60
N HIS A 228 -3.91 11.00 -1.52
CA HIS A 228 -5.12 10.67 -2.25
C HIS A 228 -4.84 10.49 -3.75
N VAL A 229 -5.35 9.40 -4.34
CA VAL A 229 -5.20 9.04 -5.76
C VAL A 229 -6.55 9.07 -6.47
N PHE A 230 -6.62 9.76 -7.61
CA PHE A 230 -7.79 9.71 -8.48
C PHE A 230 -7.70 8.53 -9.46
N GLN A 231 -8.69 7.65 -9.49
CA GLN A 231 -8.68 6.45 -10.34
C GLN A 231 -8.90 6.80 -11.82
N SER A 232 -9.83 7.71 -12.11
CA SER A 232 -10.09 8.26 -13.45
C SER A 232 -9.24 9.50 -13.73
N ARG A 233 -8.46 9.50 -14.83
CA ARG A 233 -7.82 10.73 -15.35
C ARG A 233 -8.81 11.70 -15.96
N ASN A 234 -10.01 11.21 -16.22
CA ASN A 234 -10.93 11.84 -17.12
C ASN A 234 -11.70 12.99 -16.45
N ASP A 235 -11.71 13.24 -15.14
CA ASP A 235 -12.72 14.19 -14.62
C ASP A 235 -12.16 15.43 -13.91
N VAL A 236 -10.99 15.36 -13.26
CA VAL A 236 -10.47 16.44 -12.39
C VAL A 236 -10.03 17.72 -13.14
N PHE A 237 -9.51 17.58 -14.37
CA PHE A 237 -8.99 18.71 -15.18
C PHE A 237 -9.33 18.58 -16.68
N LYS A 238 -10.41 17.86 -17.01
CA LYS A 238 -10.77 17.46 -18.39
C LYS A 238 -10.95 18.63 -19.36
N LYS A 239 -11.35 19.80 -18.85
CA LYS A 239 -11.61 21.01 -19.66
C LYS A 239 -10.32 21.75 -20.06
N ASP A 240 -9.19 21.39 -19.47
CA ASP A 240 -7.98 22.21 -19.49
C ASP A 240 -6.79 21.56 -20.25
N ALA A 241 -7.04 20.46 -21.00
CA ALA A 241 -6.05 19.74 -21.80
C ALA A 241 -4.81 19.21 -21.03
N VAL A 242 -4.87 19.14 -19.69
CA VAL A 242 -3.78 18.64 -18.84
C VAL A 242 -3.84 17.11 -18.74
N LEU A 243 -3.02 16.42 -19.53
CA LEU A 243 -2.91 14.95 -19.59
C LEU A 243 -2.12 14.32 -18.41
N GLN A 244 -2.13 14.93 -17.21
CA GLN A 244 -1.32 14.48 -16.07
C GLN A 244 -2.20 13.90 -14.95
N GLU A 245 -1.77 12.76 -14.39
CA GLU A 245 -2.40 12.17 -13.21
C GLU A 245 -1.94 12.96 -11.98
N ASN A 246 -2.87 13.58 -11.26
CA ASN A 246 -2.58 14.33 -10.04
C ASN A 246 -2.86 13.49 -8.78
N VAL A 247 -2.24 13.85 -7.67
CA VAL A 247 -2.48 13.31 -6.34
C VAL A 247 -2.62 14.45 -5.35
N ILE A 248 -3.40 14.24 -4.28
CA ILE A 248 -3.35 15.12 -3.12
C ILE A 248 -2.32 14.54 -2.16
N PHE A 249 -1.33 15.31 -1.77
CA PHE A 249 -0.23 14.89 -0.92
C PHE A 249 -0.17 15.80 0.31
N SER A 250 -0.24 15.18 1.49
CA SER A 250 -0.25 15.89 2.77
C SER A 250 0.87 15.41 3.68
N PHE A 251 1.58 16.36 4.27
CA PHE A 251 2.74 16.11 5.12
C PHE A 251 2.81 17.07 6.30
N GLU A 252 3.52 16.65 7.34
CA GLU A 252 3.74 17.40 8.56
C GLU A 252 5.22 17.71 8.76
N LYS A 253 5.54 18.93 9.19
CA LYS A 253 6.91 19.38 9.44
C LYS A 253 7.47 18.73 10.70
N LEU A 254 8.68 18.15 10.59
CA LEU A 254 9.39 17.59 11.73
C LEU A 254 9.88 18.69 12.68
N SER A 255 9.93 18.39 13.98
CA SER A 255 10.52 19.30 14.98
C SER A 255 12.01 19.53 14.77
N GLN A 256 12.71 18.53 14.22
CA GLN A 256 14.11 18.62 13.79
C GLN A 256 14.30 17.80 12.51
N PRO A 257 15.17 18.25 11.58
CA PRO A 257 15.52 17.46 10.40
C PRO A 257 16.12 16.10 10.81
N GLN A 258 15.72 15.03 10.15
CA GLN A 258 16.20 13.67 10.43
C GLN A 258 16.54 12.91 9.16
N GLU A 259 17.65 12.18 9.16
CA GLU A 259 18.03 11.31 8.05
C GLU A 259 17.57 9.86 8.31
N ASN A 260 17.26 9.12 7.24
CA ASN A 260 17.11 7.65 7.24
C ASN A 260 15.98 7.04 8.10
N ARG A 261 14.87 7.75 8.36
CA ARG A 261 13.76 7.28 9.21
C ARG A 261 12.76 6.31 8.52
N TYR A 262 13.05 5.82 7.32
CA TYR A 262 12.05 5.43 6.32
C TYR A 262 11.21 4.15 6.57
N TRP A 263 11.23 3.56 7.76
CA TRP A 263 10.74 2.18 7.94
C TRP A 263 9.74 1.97 9.08
N ALA A 264 9.49 2.97 9.93
CA ALA A 264 8.54 2.85 11.05
C ALA A 264 7.35 3.81 10.88
N GLY A 265 6.13 3.30 11.04
CA GLY A 265 4.88 4.08 11.03
C GLY A 265 3.98 3.78 9.83
N TYR A 266 3.02 4.69 9.60
CA TYR A 266 1.99 4.54 8.58
C TYR A 266 1.66 5.86 7.88
N ILE A 267 1.10 5.75 6.68
CA ILE A 267 0.51 6.84 5.89
C ILE A 267 -0.93 6.44 5.50
N ASN A 268 -1.85 7.39 5.46
CA ASN A 268 -3.19 7.14 4.94
C ASN A 268 -3.20 7.28 3.41
N ILE A 269 -3.38 6.16 2.69
CA ILE A 269 -3.57 6.18 1.24
C ILE A 269 -5.06 6.05 0.96
N SER A 270 -5.59 6.98 0.18
CA SER A 270 -6.99 6.98 -0.22
C SER A 270 -7.17 7.06 -1.73
N SER A 271 -8.31 6.59 -2.23
CA SER A 271 -8.64 6.70 -3.65
C SER A 271 -10.11 6.98 -3.91
N SER A 272 -10.41 7.61 -5.04
CA SER A 272 -11.77 7.86 -5.53
C SER A 272 -11.90 7.56 -7.02
N ASN A 273 -13.11 7.22 -7.46
CA ASN A 273 -13.41 6.98 -8.88
C ASN A 273 -13.39 8.27 -9.71
N ASP A 274 -13.95 9.36 -9.18
CA ASP A 274 -14.04 10.67 -9.81
C ASP A 274 -13.79 11.80 -8.80
N ASP A 275 -13.68 13.03 -9.31
CA ASP A 275 -13.60 14.27 -8.54
C ASP A 275 -14.96 14.78 -8.09
N LYS A 276 -16.05 14.35 -8.71
CA LYS A 276 -17.39 14.93 -8.49
C LYS A 276 -18.01 14.49 -7.17
N ASN A 277 -17.71 13.28 -6.69
CA ASN A 277 -18.29 12.70 -5.48
C ASN A 277 -17.24 12.22 -4.46
N LEU A 278 -16.30 13.10 -4.10
CA LEU A 278 -15.27 12.84 -3.07
C LEU A 278 -15.82 12.65 -1.64
N GLU A 279 -17.13 12.81 -1.40
CA GLU A 279 -17.69 12.67 -0.04
C GLU A 279 -18.33 11.29 0.22
N GLU A 280 -18.76 10.55 -0.81
CA GLU A 280 -19.52 9.29 -0.65
C GLU A 280 -18.80 8.05 -1.22
N GLY A 281 -17.61 8.22 -1.80
CA GLY A 281 -16.89 7.16 -2.52
C GLY A 281 -15.39 7.07 -2.26
N ILE A 282 -14.87 7.74 -1.22
CA ILE A 282 -13.46 7.63 -0.85
C ILE A 282 -13.23 6.37 -0.04
N ILE A 283 -12.28 5.58 -0.51
CA ILE A 283 -11.72 4.46 0.25
C ILE A 283 -10.41 4.95 0.81
N SER A 284 -10.18 4.78 2.11
CA SER A 284 -8.96 5.20 2.80
C SER A 284 -8.42 4.05 3.62
N ARG A 285 -7.10 3.82 3.52
CA ARG A 285 -6.41 2.74 4.20
C ARG A 285 -5.17 3.26 4.88
N GLN A 286 -4.86 2.68 6.03
CA GLN A 286 -3.60 2.92 6.71
C GLN A 286 -2.54 1.96 6.15
N VAL A 287 -1.58 2.50 5.41
CA VAL A 287 -0.52 1.76 4.72
C VAL A 287 0.79 1.93 5.47
N SER A 288 1.50 0.84 5.71
CA SER A 288 2.80 0.90 6.40
C SER A 288 3.86 1.60 5.55
N TYR A 289 4.80 2.30 6.19
CA TYR A 289 5.87 2.99 5.47
C TYR A 289 6.73 2.06 4.61
N LYS A 290 6.89 0.78 4.98
CA LYS A 290 7.58 -0.23 4.15
C LYS A 290 6.90 -0.48 2.80
N HIS A 291 5.59 -0.28 2.72
CA HIS A 291 4.83 -0.47 1.49
C HIS A 291 4.70 0.83 0.70
N PHE A 292 4.70 1.98 1.38
CA PHE A 292 4.67 3.30 0.75
C PHE A 292 6.04 3.74 0.22
N LEU A 293 7.14 3.43 0.91
CA LEU A 293 8.49 3.84 0.51
C LEU A 293 9.30 2.67 -0.03
N SER A 294 10.05 2.97 -1.09
CA SER A 294 11.05 2.10 -1.69
C SER A 294 12.37 2.84 -1.76
N ASP A 295 13.49 2.21 -1.45
CA ASP A 295 14.80 2.69 -1.90
C ASP A 295 15.58 1.52 -2.49
N HIS A 296 15.66 1.47 -3.83
CA HIS A 296 16.47 0.48 -4.54
C HIS A 296 17.65 1.20 -5.19
N ASN A 297 18.86 0.98 -4.66
CA ASN A 297 20.12 1.53 -5.18
C ASN A 297 20.09 3.07 -5.37
N GLY A 298 19.48 3.80 -4.43
CA GLY A 298 19.42 5.26 -4.46
C GLY A 298 18.21 5.83 -5.20
N LEU A 299 17.39 4.98 -5.85
CA LEU A 299 16.10 5.37 -6.40
C LEU A 299 15.02 5.27 -5.33
N LEU A 300 14.87 6.34 -4.55
CA LEU A 300 13.78 6.48 -3.58
C LEU A 300 12.47 6.64 -4.34
N GLN A 301 11.41 5.88 -4.03
CA GLN A 301 10.10 5.97 -4.69
C GLN A 301 8.97 6.01 -3.66
N PHE A 302 7.90 6.73 -3.99
CA PHE A 302 6.62 6.68 -3.28
C PHE A 302 5.68 5.75 -4.04
N ARG A 303 5.47 4.56 -3.49
CA ARG A 303 4.60 3.51 -3.99
C ARG A 303 3.19 3.76 -3.47
N LEU A 304 2.18 3.56 -4.32
CA LEU A 304 0.80 3.88 -3.99
C LEU A 304 -0.08 2.63 -3.99
N PRO A 305 0.08 1.70 -3.02
CA PRO A 305 -0.82 0.56 -2.90
C PRO A 305 -2.21 1.06 -2.51
N THR A 306 -3.19 0.71 -3.33
CA THR A 306 -4.60 1.13 -3.18
C THR A 306 -5.46 0.06 -2.53
N GLY A 307 -4.92 -1.14 -2.27
CA GLY A 307 -5.63 -2.19 -1.57
C GLY A 307 -4.75 -3.36 -1.12
N MET A 308 -5.35 -4.35 -0.45
CA MET A 308 -4.59 -5.48 0.12
C MET A 308 -3.83 -6.29 -0.94
N LEU A 309 -4.41 -6.48 -2.12
CA LEU A 309 -3.74 -7.18 -3.21
C LEU A 309 -2.47 -6.45 -3.65
N ASP A 310 -2.46 -5.12 -3.63
CA ASP A 310 -1.26 -4.33 -3.93
C ASP A 310 -0.16 -4.56 -2.89
N GLU A 311 -0.53 -4.56 -1.61
CA GLU A 311 0.40 -4.85 -0.51
C GLU A 311 0.97 -6.28 -0.62
N GLN A 312 0.14 -7.27 -0.95
CA GLN A 312 0.57 -8.66 -1.19
C GLN A 312 1.51 -8.76 -2.40
N ILE A 313 1.23 -8.03 -3.48
CA ILE A 313 2.11 -7.96 -4.66
C ILE A 313 3.45 -7.34 -4.28
N LEU A 314 3.46 -6.23 -3.54
CA LEU A 314 4.70 -5.62 -3.03
C LEU A 314 5.49 -6.62 -2.17
N ASP A 315 4.85 -7.24 -1.17
CA ASP A 315 5.49 -8.23 -0.29
C ASP A 315 5.99 -9.47 -1.04
N THR A 316 5.44 -9.77 -2.23
CA THR A 316 5.84 -10.90 -3.08
C THR A 316 7.00 -10.51 -4.00
N VAL A 317 6.83 -9.45 -4.79
CA VAL A 317 7.79 -9.03 -5.81
C VAL A 317 9.06 -8.45 -5.17
N ASP A 318 8.96 -7.74 -4.04
CA ASP A 318 10.15 -7.21 -3.35
C ASP A 318 11.04 -8.31 -2.75
N LYS A 319 10.55 -9.55 -2.59
CA LYS A 319 11.36 -10.70 -2.18
C LYS A 319 12.22 -11.26 -3.32
N TRP A 320 11.91 -10.90 -4.56
CA TRP A 320 12.72 -11.32 -5.71
C TRP A 320 14.05 -10.56 -5.67
N LYS A 321 15.13 -11.30 -5.44
CA LYS A 321 16.46 -10.71 -5.16
C LYS A 321 17.16 -10.17 -6.40
N ASP A 322 16.75 -10.67 -7.56
CA ASP A 322 17.33 -10.34 -8.86
C ASP A 322 16.63 -9.16 -9.52
N THR A 323 17.37 -8.48 -10.39
CA THR A 323 16.90 -7.36 -11.23
C THR A 323 17.45 -7.56 -12.63
N LEU A 324 16.92 -6.85 -13.63
CA LEU A 324 17.46 -6.94 -15.00
C LEU A 324 18.98 -6.69 -15.01
N GLU A 325 19.42 -5.65 -14.30
CA GLU A 325 20.83 -5.31 -14.21
C GLU A 325 21.68 -6.38 -13.51
N LYS A 326 21.19 -6.95 -12.39
CA LYS A 326 21.89 -8.03 -11.67
C LYS A 326 22.04 -9.31 -12.51
N LEU A 327 21.07 -9.60 -13.36
CA LEU A 327 21.12 -10.75 -14.28
C LEU A 327 22.00 -10.49 -15.53
N GLY A 328 22.64 -9.32 -15.64
CA GLY A 328 23.50 -8.96 -16.77
C GLY A 328 22.75 -8.45 -17.99
N PHE A 329 21.46 -8.10 -17.84
CA PHE A 329 20.68 -7.45 -18.88
C PHE A 329 20.85 -5.93 -18.84
N GLN A 330 20.80 -5.32 -20.02
CA GLN A 330 20.78 -3.88 -20.21
C GLN A 330 19.47 -3.47 -20.87
N VAL A 331 19.07 -2.23 -20.58
CA VAL A 331 17.89 -1.61 -21.18
C VAL A 331 18.32 -0.32 -21.86
N SER A 332 18.04 -0.21 -23.15
CA SER A 332 18.24 1.01 -23.95
C SER A 332 16.96 1.45 -24.63
N THR A 333 16.81 2.75 -24.89
CA THR A 333 15.77 3.23 -25.79
C THR A 333 16.20 3.04 -27.24
N GLY A 334 15.24 2.79 -28.14
CA GLY A 334 15.49 2.68 -29.58
C GLY A 334 16.27 3.88 -30.12
N ARG A 335 17.22 3.61 -31.03
CA ARG A 335 18.19 4.59 -31.53
C ARG A 335 17.61 5.50 -32.62
N VAL A 336 16.56 5.05 -33.31
CA VAL A 336 15.97 5.81 -34.41
C VAL A 336 15.02 6.87 -33.87
N VAL A 337 15.39 8.14 -34.06
CA VAL A 337 14.56 9.31 -33.74
C VAL A 337 14.01 9.89 -35.06
N PRO A 338 12.73 9.65 -35.40
CA PRO A 338 12.22 9.84 -36.77
C PRO A 338 12.44 11.24 -37.34
N PHE A 339 12.22 12.29 -36.54
CA PHE A 339 12.37 13.67 -37.00
C PHE A 339 13.84 14.06 -37.25
N ARG A 340 14.81 13.41 -36.58
CA ARG A 340 16.25 13.60 -36.82
C ARG A 340 16.75 12.77 -38.00
N ALA A 341 16.17 11.59 -38.19
CA ALA A 341 16.58 10.62 -39.21
C ALA A 341 15.76 10.69 -40.51
N LYS A 342 14.93 11.73 -40.73
CA LYS A 342 13.93 11.79 -41.81
C LYS A 342 14.47 11.41 -43.21
N ARG A 343 15.71 11.79 -43.52
CA ARG A 343 16.37 11.49 -44.82
C ARG A 343 16.77 10.02 -45.00
N LEU A 344 16.92 9.29 -43.89
CA LEU A 344 17.35 7.90 -43.84
C LEU A 344 16.18 6.91 -43.77
N LEU A 345 14.96 7.40 -43.49
CA LEU A 345 13.75 6.59 -43.42
C LEU A 345 13.22 6.22 -44.81
N LYS A 346 12.71 4.99 -44.95
CA LYS A 346 12.12 4.45 -46.19
C LYS A 346 10.79 3.76 -45.86
N GLU A 347 9.83 3.81 -46.80
CA GLU A 347 8.49 3.26 -46.59
C GLU A 347 8.49 1.77 -46.27
N ARG A 348 9.24 0.97 -47.04
CA ARG A 348 9.39 -0.47 -46.86
C ARG A 348 10.83 -0.90 -47.07
N VAL A 349 11.16 -2.06 -46.53
CA VAL A 349 12.47 -2.70 -46.78
C VAL A 349 12.53 -3.13 -48.24
N LYS A 350 13.68 -2.90 -48.87
CA LYS A 350 13.97 -3.41 -50.21
C LYS A 350 15.23 -4.27 -50.14
N ALA A 351 15.08 -5.57 -50.40
CA ALA A 351 16.21 -6.50 -50.46
C ALA A 351 17.28 -5.95 -51.42
N GLY A 352 18.55 -5.95 -50.99
CA GLY A 352 19.71 -5.48 -51.77
C GLY A 352 19.96 -3.97 -51.83
N ASN A 353 19.09 -3.12 -51.25
CA ASN A 353 19.19 -1.65 -51.35
C ASN A 353 19.77 -0.96 -50.10
N GLY A 354 20.50 -1.68 -49.25
CA GLY A 354 21.11 -1.08 -48.05
C GLY A 354 20.08 -0.50 -47.07
N THR A 355 18.98 -1.23 -46.83
CA THR A 355 17.95 -0.86 -45.86
C THR A 355 17.71 -1.99 -44.86
N ALA A 356 17.53 -1.64 -43.59
CA ALA A 356 17.15 -2.53 -42.50
C ALA A 356 15.68 -2.29 -42.09
N PRO A 357 15.01 -3.30 -41.50
CA PRO A 357 13.71 -3.13 -40.85
C PRO A 357 13.72 -2.02 -39.82
N LEU A 358 12.64 -1.23 -39.75
CA LEU A 358 12.39 -0.26 -38.67
C LEU A 358 11.12 -0.64 -37.91
N LEU A 359 11.29 -1.00 -36.64
CA LEU A 359 10.17 -1.33 -35.76
C LEU A 359 9.78 -0.13 -34.89
N TRP A 360 8.48 0.14 -34.88
CA TRP A 360 7.80 1.13 -34.07
C TRP A 360 7.13 0.49 -32.87
N MET A 361 6.66 1.29 -31.91
CA MET A 361 5.87 0.77 -30.79
C MET A 361 4.59 0.02 -31.24
N GLN A 362 4.04 0.33 -32.42
CA GLN A 362 2.86 -0.31 -32.98
C GLN A 362 3.12 -1.76 -33.41
N ASN A 363 4.37 -2.09 -33.78
CA ASN A 363 4.82 -3.44 -34.14
C ASN A 363 4.88 -4.38 -32.92
N VAL A 364 4.98 -3.83 -31.71
CA VAL A 364 5.07 -4.62 -30.48
C VAL A 364 3.66 -4.81 -29.92
N LYS A 365 3.12 -6.02 -29.96
CA LYS A 365 1.90 -6.43 -29.25
C LYS A 365 2.30 -7.23 -28.00
N SER A 366 1.36 -7.52 -27.11
CA SER A 366 1.63 -8.43 -26.00
C SER A 366 2.04 -9.79 -26.54
N TYR A 367 3.25 -10.23 -26.16
CA TYR A 367 3.86 -11.51 -26.52
C TYR A 367 4.24 -11.70 -28.00
N GLN A 368 4.05 -10.70 -28.88
CA GLN A 368 4.26 -10.87 -30.31
C GLN A 368 4.81 -9.61 -30.99
N VAL A 369 5.77 -9.78 -31.89
CA VAL A 369 6.18 -8.77 -32.86
C VAL A 369 5.41 -8.99 -34.16
N GLU A 370 4.76 -7.94 -34.65
CA GLU A 370 4.06 -7.90 -35.93
C GLU A 370 4.84 -6.99 -36.88
N TYR A 371 5.45 -7.57 -37.92
CA TYR A 371 6.22 -6.83 -38.90
C TYR A 371 6.19 -7.53 -40.27
N PRO A 372 5.97 -6.81 -41.39
CA PRO A 372 5.56 -5.40 -41.46
C PRO A 372 4.10 -5.20 -41.03
N LEU A 373 3.71 -3.95 -40.74
CA LEU A 373 2.31 -3.59 -40.52
C LEU A 373 1.65 -3.20 -41.84
N GLU A 374 0.52 -3.84 -42.16
CA GLU A 374 -0.32 -3.43 -43.28
C GLU A 374 -1.08 -2.14 -42.96
N GLY A 375 -1.26 -1.26 -43.97
CA GLY A 375 -1.98 0.01 -43.80
C GLY A 375 -1.31 1.04 -42.90
N PHE A 376 -0.05 0.82 -42.48
CA PHE A 376 0.67 1.74 -41.61
C PHE A 376 1.43 2.81 -42.42
N GLU A 377 1.04 4.08 -42.23
CA GLU A 377 1.55 5.22 -43.02
C GLU A 377 2.99 5.64 -42.69
N LYS A 378 3.55 5.16 -41.57
CA LYS A 378 4.91 5.54 -41.17
C LYS A 378 5.98 4.68 -41.86
N PRO A 379 7.19 5.22 -42.09
CA PRO A 379 8.28 4.46 -42.70
C PRO A 379 8.63 3.19 -41.92
N GLN A 380 8.67 2.03 -42.58
CA GLN A 380 8.96 0.74 -41.93
C GLN A 380 10.38 0.23 -42.22
N ALA A 381 11.24 1.06 -42.81
CA ALA A 381 12.64 0.77 -43.04
C ALA A 381 13.54 1.98 -42.78
N VAL A 382 14.81 1.70 -42.51
CA VAL A 382 15.87 2.69 -42.27
C VAL A 382 17.13 2.30 -43.06
N SER A 383 17.84 3.29 -43.59
CA SER A 383 19.09 3.05 -44.33
C SER A 383 20.20 2.51 -43.42
N VAL A 384 21.00 1.56 -43.93
CA VAL A 384 22.19 1.01 -43.25
C VAL A 384 23.41 1.92 -43.31
N ASN A 385 23.31 3.05 -44.02
CA ASN A 385 24.41 4.00 -44.18
C ASN A 385 24.77 4.74 -42.87
N ASP A 386 23.91 4.68 -41.86
CA ASP A 386 24.21 5.17 -40.51
C ASP A 386 24.07 4.02 -39.49
N PRO A 387 25.15 3.25 -39.26
CA PRO A 387 25.15 2.15 -38.30
C PRO A 387 24.84 2.58 -36.86
N SER A 388 24.98 3.87 -36.52
CA SER A 388 24.67 4.37 -35.18
C SER A 388 23.18 4.28 -34.84
N LEU A 389 22.31 4.20 -35.86
CA LEU A 389 20.87 4.04 -35.73
C LEU A 389 20.41 2.57 -35.64
N LEU A 390 21.33 1.63 -35.85
CA LEU A 390 21.04 0.21 -35.99
C LEU A 390 21.64 -0.62 -34.87
N VAL A 391 21.08 -1.81 -34.70
CA VAL A 391 21.62 -2.87 -33.83
C VAL A 391 21.78 -4.15 -34.65
N PRO A 392 22.70 -5.06 -34.28
CA PRO A 392 22.83 -6.34 -34.96
C PRO A 392 21.54 -7.16 -34.80
N ASN A 393 21.21 -7.96 -35.80
CA ASN A 393 20.11 -8.90 -35.69
C ASN A 393 20.47 -10.01 -34.68
N ALA A 394 19.73 -10.03 -33.58
CA ALA A 394 19.92 -10.91 -32.43
C ALA A 394 18.61 -10.98 -31.67
N ASN A 395 18.57 -11.78 -30.60
CA ASN A 395 17.41 -11.84 -29.74
C ASN A 395 17.34 -10.62 -28.81
N TYR A 396 16.16 -10.00 -28.74
CA TYR A 396 15.86 -8.84 -27.91
C TYR A 396 14.51 -9.00 -27.23
N VAL A 397 14.31 -8.37 -26.08
CA VAL A 397 12.94 -8.15 -25.56
C VAL A 397 12.56 -6.70 -25.81
N LEU A 398 11.51 -6.50 -26.62
CA LEU A 398 11.02 -5.18 -27.00
C LEU A 398 9.84 -4.80 -26.11
N LEU A 399 9.89 -3.59 -25.55
CA LEU A 399 8.84 -3.07 -24.69
C LEU A 399 8.39 -1.70 -25.18
N ARG A 400 7.07 -1.47 -25.23
CA ARG A 400 6.54 -0.12 -25.49
C ARG A 400 6.97 0.85 -24.38
N ARG A 401 7.51 1.99 -24.75
CA ARG A 401 7.92 3.05 -23.80
C ARG A 401 6.75 3.90 -23.33
N PHE A 402 5.65 3.92 -24.06
CA PHE A 402 4.48 4.73 -23.73
C PHE A 402 3.27 3.82 -23.54
N SER A 403 2.60 4.00 -22.41
CA SER A 403 1.32 3.38 -22.10
C SER A 403 0.46 4.35 -21.29
N ALA A 404 -0.85 4.32 -21.50
CA ALA A 404 -1.81 5.04 -20.68
C ALA A 404 -2.09 4.27 -19.38
N LYS A 405 -2.73 4.88 -18.38
CA LYS A 405 -3.18 4.14 -17.17
C LYS A 405 -4.38 3.27 -17.52
N GLU A 406 -5.18 3.74 -18.45
CA GLU A 406 -6.42 3.18 -18.97
C GLU A 406 -6.18 1.92 -19.81
N ASP A 407 -4.98 1.79 -20.37
CA ASP A 407 -4.55 0.60 -21.11
C ASP A 407 -4.71 -0.64 -20.23
N ARG A 408 -5.15 -1.77 -20.82
CA ARG A 408 -5.28 -3.06 -20.11
C ARG A 408 -3.97 -3.48 -19.43
N ARG A 409 -2.83 -3.15 -20.05
CA ARG A 409 -1.48 -3.36 -19.51
C ARG A 409 -0.66 -2.08 -19.70
N ARG A 410 0.09 -1.71 -18.67
CA ARG A 410 1.16 -0.71 -18.69
C ARG A 410 2.40 -1.23 -19.39
N LEU A 411 2.73 -2.49 -19.15
CA LEU A 411 3.89 -3.16 -19.74
C LEU A 411 3.40 -4.02 -20.90
N ILE A 412 3.76 -3.62 -22.12
CA ILE A 412 3.44 -4.35 -23.35
C ILE A 412 4.77 -4.73 -23.98
N SER A 413 5.12 -6.01 -23.86
CA SER A 413 6.40 -6.58 -24.28
C SER A 413 6.21 -7.63 -25.37
N ALA A 414 7.18 -7.76 -26.26
CA ALA A 414 7.28 -8.85 -27.22
C ALA A 414 8.69 -9.45 -27.25
N PRO A 415 8.83 -10.78 -27.38
CA PRO A 415 10.09 -11.39 -27.73
C PRO A 415 10.40 -11.07 -29.20
N PHE A 416 11.57 -10.52 -29.48
CA PHE A 416 12.11 -10.39 -30.83
C PHE A 416 13.13 -11.49 -31.02
N ILE A 417 12.82 -12.45 -31.90
CA ILE A 417 13.70 -13.58 -32.23
C ILE A 417 14.40 -13.26 -33.53
N GLY A 418 15.72 -13.09 -33.48
CA GLY A 418 16.47 -12.60 -34.63
C GLY A 418 16.44 -13.55 -35.83
N GLU A 419 16.35 -14.85 -35.58
CA GLU A 419 16.24 -15.90 -36.59
C GLU A 419 14.96 -15.79 -37.45
N GLU A 420 13.93 -15.08 -36.98
CA GLU A 420 12.68 -14.82 -37.73
C GLU A 420 12.83 -13.66 -38.74
N PHE A 421 13.98 -12.98 -38.76
CA PHE A 421 14.27 -11.85 -39.63
C PHE A 421 15.48 -12.13 -40.52
N GLU A 422 15.31 -12.02 -41.83
CA GLU A 422 16.37 -12.29 -42.84
C GLU A 422 17.40 -11.15 -42.99
N PHE A 423 17.49 -10.23 -42.01
CA PHE A 423 18.31 -9.02 -42.10
C PHE A 423 19.47 -9.06 -41.11
N GLU A 424 20.65 -8.52 -41.48
CA GLU A 424 21.81 -8.49 -40.57
C GLU A 424 21.69 -7.44 -39.47
N GLN A 425 20.91 -6.39 -39.71
CA GLN A 425 20.75 -5.25 -38.81
C GLN A 425 19.29 -4.84 -38.72
N ILE A 426 18.91 -4.26 -37.57
CA ILE A 426 17.54 -3.86 -37.25
C ILE A 426 17.56 -2.43 -36.68
N GLY A 427 16.58 -1.62 -37.06
CA GLY A 427 16.31 -0.32 -36.47
C GLY A 427 15.16 -0.39 -35.45
N PHE A 428 15.40 0.09 -34.24
CA PHE A 428 14.36 0.27 -33.23
C PHE A 428 14.08 1.75 -33.00
N GLU A 429 12.81 2.14 -33.08
CA GLU A 429 12.37 3.52 -32.90
C GLU A 429 12.32 3.93 -31.41
N ASN A 430 12.52 5.22 -31.11
CA ASN A 430 12.74 5.73 -29.76
C ASN A 430 11.54 5.68 -28.79
N HIS A 431 10.37 5.21 -29.23
CA HIS A 431 9.22 4.85 -28.38
C HIS A 431 9.24 3.36 -27.98
N LEU A 432 10.30 2.63 -28.32
CA LEU A 432 10.61 1.30 -27.79
C LEU A 432 11.75 1.36 -26.76
N ASN A 433 11.60 0.58 -25.69
CA ASN A 433 12.74 0.12 -24.90
C ASN A 433 13.15 -1.26 -25.41
N VAL A 434 14.45 -1.51 -25.44
CA VAL A 434 15.10 -2.72 -25.96
C VAL A 434 15.92 -3.29 -24.83
N ILE A 435 15.61 -4.53 -24.43
CA ILE A 435 16.34 -5.27 -23.42
C ILE A 435 17.24 -6.29 -24.12
N PHE A 436 18.51 -6.30 -23.74
CA PHE A 436 19.55 -7.15 -24.34
C PHE A 436 20.58 -7.57 -23.29
N ARG A 437 21.41 -8.56 -23.60
CA ARG A 437 22.48 -9.01 -22.71
C ARG A 437 23.72 -8.12 -22.90
N LYS A 438 24.39 -7.72 -21.81
CA LYS A 438 25.61 -6.89 -21.87
C LYS A 438 26.72 -7.55 -22.69
N THR A 439 26.86 -8.87 -22.57
CA THR A 439 27.85 -9.69 -23.27
C THR A 439 27.17 -10.95 -23.82
N GLY A 440 27.31 -11.20 -25.12
CA GLY A 440 26.62 -12.29 -25.80
C GLY A 440 25.18 -11.94 -26.19
N THR A 441 24.38 -12.95 -26.49
CA THR A 441 22.97 -12.81 -26.91
C THR A 441 22.03 -13.43 -25.88
N LEU A 442 20.76 -13.05 -25.92
CA LEU A 442 19.71 -13.75 -25.18
C LEU A 442 19.41 -15.09 -25.86
N SER A 443 19.23 -16.16 -25.09
CA SER A 443 18.66 -17.38 -25.67
C SER A 443 17.18 -17.16 -26.02
N THR A 444 16.63 -18.01 -26.88
CA THR A 444 15.20 -17.95 -27.24
C THR A 444 14.31 -18.13 -26.01
N SER A 445 14.65 -19.06 -25.10
CA SER A 445 13.91 -19.28 -23.85
C SER A 445 13.99 -18.08 -22.89
N GLU A 446 15.16 -17.45 -22.77
CA GLU A 446 15.31 -16.22 -21.97
C GLU A 446 14.48 -15.07 -22.55
N THR A 447 14.47 -14.93 -23.88
CA THR A 447 13.76 -13.86 -24.57
C THR A 447 12.24 -13.99 -24.41
N ILE A 448 11.71 -15.19 -24.63
CA ILE A 448 10.29 -15.48 -24.46
C ILE A 448 9.90 -15.37 -22.98
N GLY A 449 10.66 -16.01 -22.09
CA GLY A 449 10.37 -16.00 -20.65
C GLY A 449 10.39 -14.60 -20.04
N LEU A 450 11.38 -13.78 -20.40
CA LEU A 450 11.48 -12.42 -19.89
C LEU A 450 10.35 -11.53 -20.43
N SER A 451 10.04 -11.64 -21.72
CA SER A 451 8.88 -10.96 -22.29
C SER A 451 7.59 -11.41 -21.61
N ALA A 452 7.47 -12.69 -21.27
CA ALA A 452 6.30 -13.23 -20.60
C ALA A 452 6.11 -12.64 -19.19
N ILE A 453 7.18 -12.61 -18.38
CA ILE A 453 7.18 -11.98 -17.06
C ILE A 453 6.80 -10.49 -17.15
N LEU A 454 7.33 -9.74 -18.11
CA LEU A 454 7.04 -8.31 -18.26
C LEU A 454 5.58 -8.02 -18.66
N ASN A 455 4.91 -8.92 -19.37
CA ASN A 455 3.48 -8.80 -19.67
C ASN A 455 2.55 -9.33 -18.57
N SER A 456 3.10 -10.10 -17.61
CA SER A 456 2.31 -10.77 -16.57
C SER A 456 1.51 -9.78 -15.72
N ALA A 457 0.36 -10.23 -15.22
CA ALA A 457 -0.50 -9.38 -14.41
C ALA A 457 0.19 -8.92 -13.12
N ILE A 458 0.98 -9.79 -12.48
CA ILE A 458 1.68 -9.46 -11.23
C ILE A 458 2.69 -8.33 -11.43
N ILE A 459 3.52 -8.40 -12.49
CA ILE A 459 4.52 -7.36 -12.78
C ILE A 459 3.87 -6.09 -13.32
N ASP A 460 2.85 -6.21 -14.16
CA ASP A 460 2.09 -5.05 -14.63
C ASP A 460 1.46 -4.28 -13.46
N ARG A 461 0.88 -5.01 -12.50
CA ARG A 461 0.28 -4.41 -11.30
C ARG A 461 1.32 -3.82 -10.36
N TYR A 462 2.43 -4.52 -10.12
CA TYR A 462 3.59 -3.97 -9.40
C TYR A 462 4.05 -2.65 -10.02
N PHE A 463 4.22 -2.64 -11.35
CA PHE A 463 4.63 -1.45 -12.08
C PHE A 463 3.62 -0.29 -11.93
N ARG A 464 2.30 -0.56 -11.93
CA ARG A 464 1.26 0.46 -11.67
C ARG A 464 1.31 1.06 -10.27
N ILE A 465 1.77 0.30 -9.27
CA ILE A 465 1.91 0.77 -7.89
C ILE A 465 3.09 1.74 -7.78
N VAL A 466 4.21 1.41 -8.43
CA VAL A 466 5.48 2.16 -8.29
C VAL A 466 5.68 3.28 -9.32
N ASN A 467 5.07 3.19 -10.51
CA ASN A 467 5.25 4.16 -11.59
C ASN A 467 4.06 5.14 -11.69
N GLY A 468 4.35 6.44 -11.57
CA GLY A 468 3.37 7.52 -11.67
C GLY A 468 3.36 8.28 -13.01
N ASN A 469 4.10 7.79 -14.00
CA ASN A 469 4.32 8.46 -15.28
C ASN A 469 3.49 7.82 -16.41
N THR A 470 3.38 8.44 -17.59
CA THR A 470 2.86 7.76 -18.80
C THR A 470 3.95 7.00 -19.56
N GLN A 471 5.21 7.24 -19.21
CA GLN A 471 6.37 6.58 -19.79
C GLN A 471 6.87 5.45 -18.89
N VAL A 472 7.31 4.38 -19.54
CA VAL A 472 8.08 3.30 -18.96
C VAL A 472 9.56 3.64 -19.13
N ASN A 473 10.23 4.08 -18.06
CA ASN A 473 11.61 4.55 -18.13
C ASN A 473 12.61 3.38 -18.06
N ALA A 474 13.63 3.38 -18.92
CA ALA A 474 14.70 2.39 -18.92
C ALA A 474 15.41 2.27 -17.55
N ALA A 475 15.60 3.37 -16.83
CA ALA A 475 16.22 3.35 -15.51
C ALA A 475 15.36 2.61 -14.46
N GLU A 476 14.03 2.77 -14.51
CA GLU A 476 13.10 2.05 -13.63
C GLU A 476 13.03 0.56 -14.01
N LEU A 477 13.09 0.24 -15.31
CA LEU A 477 13.14 -1.16 -15.77
C LEU A 477 14.40 -1.89 -15.29
N ARG A 478 15.57 -1.24 -15.33
CA ARG A 478 16.85 -1.87 -14.93
C ARG A 478 16.82 -2.41 -13.50
N ILE A 479 16.15 -1.68 -12.60
CA ILE A 479 16.02 -2.04 -11.19
C ILE A 479 14.74 -2.81 -10.86
N LEU A 480 13.90 -3.11 -11.87
CA LEU A 480 12.67 -3.85 -11.67
C LEU A 480 13.01 -5.25 -11.11
N PRO A 481 12.44 -5.65 -9.96
CA PRO A 481 12.63 -6.99 -9.45
C PRO A 481 12.09 -8.03 -10.44
N ILE A 482 12.87 -9.09 -10.66
CA ILE A 482 12.50 -10.19 -11.55
C ILE A 482 12.82 -11.53 -10.90
N PRO A 483 12.11 -12.61 -11.27
CA PRO A 483 12.42 -13.95 -10.81
C PRO A 483 13.85 -14.37 -11.19
N PRO A 484 14.44 -15.37 -10.48
CA PRO A 484 15.73 -15.95 -10.85
C PRO A 484 15.76 -16.39 -12.32
N LEU A 485 16.92 -16.26 -12.95
CA LEU A 485 17.08 -16.53 -14.39
C LEU A 485 16.58 -17.92 -14.82
N GLU A 486 16.81 -18.94 -14.00
CA GLU A 486 16.37 -20.31 -14.28
C GLU A 486 14.84 -20.43 -14.31
N VAL A 487 14.13 -19.66 -13.48
CA VAL A 487 12.66 -19.58 -13.51
C VAL A 487 12.19 -18.88 -14.79
N VAL A 488 12.86 -17.80 -15.19
CA VAL A 488 12.58 -17.08 -16.43
C VAL A 488 12.75 -18.01 -17.65
N LYS A 489 13.85 -18.76 -17.72
CA LYS A 489 14.10 -19.74 -18.78
C LYS A 489 13.04 -20.83 -18.83
N ASN A 490 12.70 -21.41 -17.68
CA ASN A 490 11.68 -22.46 -17.59
C ASN A 490 10.31 -21.97 -18.09
N ILE A 491 9.93 -20.72 -17.79
CA ILE A 491 8.71 -20.11 -18.35
C ILE A 491 8.79 -20.06 -19.88
N GLY A 492 9.91 -19.58 -20.44
CA GLY A 492 10.10 -19.53 -21.89
C GLY A 492 10.03 -20.90 -22.56
N GLU A 493 10.72 -21.90 -22.01
CA GLU A 493 10.71 -23.29 -22.48
C GLU A 493 9.30 -23.88 -22.41
N LYS A 494 8.57 -23.62 -21.31
CA LYS A 494 7.21 -24.12 -21.16
C LYS A 494 6.25 -23.50 -22.17
N ILE A 495 6.37 -22.20 -22.45
CA ILE A 495 5.56 -21.50 -23.46
C ILE A 495 5.82 -22.09 -24.85
N GLN A 496 7.10 -22.32 -25.19
CA GLN A 496 7.48 -22.92 -26.48
C GLN A 496 6.96 -24.35 -26.63
N THR A 497 7.24 -25.21 -25.64
CA THR A 497 6.87 -26.63 -25.69
C THR A 497 5.37 -26.87 -25.68
N THR A 498 4.59 -25.99 -25.02
CA THR A 498 3.12 -26.08 -24.99
C THR A 498 2.44 -25.32 -26.13
N GLN A 499 3.20 -24.61 -26.97
CA GLN A 499 2.69 -23.72 -28.01
C GLN A 499 1.58 -22.79 -27.47
N ALA A 500 1.83 -22.20 -26.30
CA ALA A 500 0.88 -21.29 -25.67
C ALA A 500 0.77 -19.99 -26.49
N ASP A 501 -0.36 -19.84 -27.18
CA ASP A 501 -0.64 -18.79 -28.15
C ASP A 501 -1.62 -17.71 -27.64
N THR A 502 -2.23 -17.93 -26.47
CA THR A 502 -3.14 -16.95 -25.86
C THR A 502 -2.56 -16.35 -24.57
N PRO A 503 -2.85 -15.07 -24.27
CA PRO A 503 -2.46 -14.43 -23.01
C PRO A 503 -2.87 -15.23 -21.77
N GLU A 504 -4.05 -15.85 -21.77
CA GLU A 504 -4.56 -16.65 -20.66
C GLU A 504 -3.73 -17.91 -20.43
N LYS A 505 -3.34 -18.62 -21.51
CA LYS A 505 -2.46 -19.80 -21.40
C LYS A 505 -1.09 -19.41 -20.86
N ILE A 506 -0.54 -18.30 -21.35
CA ILE A 506 0.77 -17.80 -20.89
C ILE A 506 0.72 -17.38 -19.41
N GLU A 507 -0.32 -16.67 -18.98
CA GLU A 507 -0.49 -16.28 -17.57
C GLU A 507 -0.61 -17.50 -16.65
N ASN A 508 -1.34 -18.55 -17.06
CA ASN A 508 -1.42 -19.81 -16.31
C ASN A 508 -0.05 -20.50 -16.17
N ILE A 509 0.77 -20.51 -17.23
CA ILE A 509 2.13 -21.06 -17.19
C ILE A 509 2.98 -20.26 -16.20
N ILE A 510 2.97 -18.94 -16.30
CA ILE A 510 3.72 -18.05 -15.40
C ILE A 510 3.31 -18.31 -13.96
N PHE A 511 2.00 -18.25 -13.66
CA PHE A 511 1.48 -18.44 -12.32
C PHE A 511 1.86 -19.81 -11.72
N SER A 512 1.72 -20.88 -12.50
CA SER A 512 2.07 -22.24 -12.09
C SER A 512 3.56 -22.38 -11.76
N ILE A 513 4.43 -21.83 -12.62
CA ILE A 513 5.88 -21.90 -12.42
C ILE A 513 6.32 -21.05 -11.22
N LEU A 514 5.78 -19.83 -11.08
CA LEU A 514 6.09 -18.99 -9.92
C LEU A 514 5.60 -19.63 -8.60
N SER A 515 4.42 -20.27 -8.61
CA SER A 515 3.88 -20.99 -7.45
C SER A 515 4.76 -22.18 -7.06
N THR A 516 5.08 -23.05 -8.02
CA THR A 516 5.91 -24.25 -7.76
C THR A 516 7.34 -23.89 -7.36
N SER A 517 7.86 -22.75 -7.83
CA SER A 517 9.16 -22.19 -7.44
C SER A 517 9.13 -21.45 -6.10
N LYS A 518 7.99 -21.45 -5.38
CA LYS A 518 7.79 -20.75 -4.09
C LYS A 518 8.07 -19.23 -4.16
N LEU A 519 7.81 -18.63 -5.32
CA LEU A 519 7.92 -17.19 -5.56
C LEU A 519 6.60 -16.44 -5.37
N LEU A 520 5.50 -17.18 -5.19
CA LEU A 520 4.20 -16.69 -4.75
C LEU A 520 3.87 -17.28 -3.37
N SER A 521 3.12 -16.57 -2.55
CA SER A 521 2.54 -17.15 -1.33
C SER A 521 1.48 -18.20 -1.68
N GLU A 522 1.28 -19.20 -0.80
CA GLU A 522 0.31 -20.29 -1.04
C GLU A 522 -1.11 -19.80 -1.34
N ASP A 523 -1.52 -18.68 -0.74
CA ASP A 523 -2.85 -18.08 -0.93
C ASP A 523 -2.86 -16.94 -1.97
N PHE A 524 -1.82 -16.77 -2.79
CA PHE A 524 -1.76 -15.70 -3.79
C PHE A 524 -2.77 -15.96 -4.93
N PRO A 525 -3.68 -15.04 -5.26
CA PRO A 525 -4.67 -15.26 -6.32
C PRO A 525 -4.04 -15.12 -7.70
N MET A 526 -4.58 -15.85 -8.69
CA MET A 526 -4.25 -15.56 -10.08
C MET A 526 -4.98 -14.29 -10.52
N ILE A 527 -4.23 -13.34 -11.06
CA ILE A 527 -4.74 -12.04 -11.47
C ILE A 527 -4.72 -11.98 -13.00
N GLN A 528 -5.80 -11.53 -13.61
CA GLN A 528 -5.85 -11.27 -15.06
C GLN A 528 -6.13 -9.80 -15.37
N GLU A 529 -6.94 -9.11 -14.56
CA GLU A 529 -7.19 -7.68 -14.66
C GLU A 529 -6.30 -6.90 -13.70
N THR A 530 -5.57 -5.92 -14.23
CA THR A 530 -4.57 -5.14 -13.46
C THR A 530 -5.03 -3.70 -13.23
N ARG A 531 -6.10 -3.27 -13.90
CA ARG A 531 -6.71 -1.96 -13.67
C ARG A 531 -7.48 -1.99 -12.35
N ILE A 532 -7.36 -0.90 -11.59
CA ILE A 532 -8.08 -0.74 -10.32
C ILE A 532 -9.57 -0.71 -10.64
N THR A 533 -10.31 -1.69 -10.16
CA THR A 533 -11.71 -1.55 -9.82
C THR A 533 -11.84 -2.16 -8.43
N MET A 534 -11.46 -1.41 -7.40
CA MET A 534 -11.47 -1.92 -6.03
C MET A 534 -12.16 -0.92 -5.12
N GLY A 535 -13.49 -1.06 -5.02
CA GLY A 535 -14.20 -0.60 -3.83
C GLY A 535 -15.04 -1.71 -3.23
N LYS A 536 -15.69 -2.53 -4.06
CA LYS A 536 -16.68 -3.49 -3.58
C LYS A 536 -16.05 -4.68 -2.87
N ILE A 537 -14.90 -5.17 -3.33
CA ILE A 537 -14.15 -6.25 -2.66
C ILE A 537 -13.74 -5.83 -1.25
N GLU A 538 -13.18 -4.63 -1.09
CA GLU A 538 -12.70 -4.16 0.21
C GLU A 538 -13.84 -3.88 1.18
N GLN A 539 -14.91 -3.25 0.69
CA GLN A 539 -16.15 -3.09 1.45
C GLN A 539 -16.74 -4.45 1.87
N ALA A 540 -16.63 -5.49 1.03
CA ALA A 540 -17.03 -6.84 1.43
C ALA A 540 -16.12 -7.42 2.53
N GLN A 541 -14.82 -7.12 2.53
CA GLN A 541 -13.89 -7.53 3.59
C GLN A 541 -14.21 -6.81 4.90
N GLU A 542 -14.51 -5.51 4.85
CA GLU A 542 -14.99 -4.72 6.00
C GLU A 542 -16.30 -5.29 6.56
N ILE A 543 -17.23 -5.71 5.69
CA ILE A 543 -18.47 -6.40 6.11
C ILE A 543 -18.12 -7.72 6.82
N LEU A 544 -17.22 -8.54 6.25
CA LEU A 544 -16.82 -9.82 6.85
C LEU A 544 -16.15 -9.65 8.21
N GLU A 545 -15.27 -8.65 8.35
CA GLU A 545 -14.66 -8.26 9.61
C GLU A 545 -15.72 -7.81 10.63
N ALA A 546 -16.64 -6.93 10.22
CA ALA A 546 -17.71 -6.41 11.06
C ALA A 546 -18.67 -7.51 11.53
N LEU A 547 -18.93 -8.51 10.68
CA LEU A 547 -19.72 -9.72 11.02
C LEU A 547 -18.99 -10.66 11.99
N GLY A 548 -17.73 -10.38 12.34
CA GLY A 548 -16.95 -11.10 13.35
C GLY A 548 -16.27 -12.37 12.84
N LEU A 549 -16.02 -12.46 11.54
CA LEU A 549 -15.32 -13.61 10.94
C LEU A 549 -13.82 -13.55 11.30
N PRO A 550 -13.14 -14.70 11.47
CA PRO A 550 -11.69 -14.73 11.68
C PRO A 550 -10.92 -14.13 10.49
N SER A 551 -9.68 -13.67 10.72
CA SER A 551 -8.82 -13.07 9.68
C SER A 551 -8.64 -13.97 8.45
N ALA A 552 -8.63 -15.28 8.63
CA ALA A 552 -8.57 -16.26 7.55
C ALA A 552 -9.78 -16.23 6.60
N GLN A 553 -10.91 -15.64 7.02
CA GLN A 553 -12.15 -15.47 6.25
C GLN A 553 -12.42 -14.01 5.87
N GLN A 554 -11.44 -13.12 6.05
CA GLN A 554 -11.47 -11.72 5.62
C GLN A 554 -10.65 -11.48 4.34
N ASN A 555 -10.12 -12.54 3.74
CA ASN A 555 -9.31 -12.46 2.52
C ASN A 555 -10.16 -12.18 1.26
N GLU A 556 -9.49 -11.92 0.13
CA GLU A 556 -10.16 -11.57 -1.14
C GLU A 556 -11.09 -12.69 -1.63
N VAL A 557 -10.72 -13.95 -1.46
CA VAL A 557 -11.56 -15.09 -1.88
C VAL A 557 -12.88 -15.12 -1.11
N SER A 558 -12.84 -14.87 0.20
CA SER A 558 -14.02 -14.76 1.06
C SER A 558 -14.91 -13.59 0.66
N ALA A 559 -14.33 -12.44 0.36
CA ALA A 559 -15.04 -11.26 -0.12
C ALA A 559 -15.69 -11.49 -1.49
N LEU A 560 -14.96 -12.04 -2.45
CA LEU A 560 -15.50 -12.38 -3.76
C LEU A 560 -16.61 -13.45 -3.67
N THR A 561 -16.50 -14.37 -2.72
CA THR A 561 -17.55 -15.36 -2.45
C THR A 561 -18.83 -14.69 -1.98
N ILE A 562 -18.77 -13.78 -0.98
CA ILE A 562 -19.99 -13.10 -0.49
C ILE A 562 -20.57 -12.16 -1.56
N LEU A 563 -19.72 -11.49 -2.33
CA LEU A 563 -20.14 -10.64 -3.44
C LEU A 563 -20.83 -11.41 -4.56
N SER A 564 -20.36 -12.62 -4.85
CA SER A 564 -20.96 -13.49 -5.85
C SER A 564 -22.29 -14.04 -5.38
N LEU A 565 -22.39 -14.47 -4.11
CA LEU A 565 -23.66 -14.86 -3.51
C LEU A 565 -24.66 -13.69 -3.44
N ALA A 566 -24.17 -12.46 -3.24
CA ALA A 566 -24.97 -11.23 -3.27
C ALA A 566 -25.27 -10.70 -4.69
N GLN A 567 -24.69 -11.31 -5.73
CA GLN A 567 -24.77 -10.87 -7.13
C GLN A 567 -24.34 -9.41 -7.36
N LEU A 568 -23.36 -8.94 -6.59
CA LEU A 568 -22.85 -7.58 -6.67
C LEU A 568 -21.62 -7.50 -7.58
N SER A 569 -21.57 -6.49 -8.44
CA SER A 569 -20.36 -6.06 -9.15
C SER A 569 -19.89 -4.71 -8.60
N GLU A 570 -18.69 -4.26 -8.96
CA GLU A 570 -18.11 -2.98 -8.52
C GLU A 570 -19.05 -1.77 -8.65
N ARG A 571 -19.92 -1.76 -9.66
CA ARG A 571 -20.86 -0.63 -9.93
C ARG A 571 -22.24 -0.81 -9.29
N THR A 572 -22.55 -2.03 -8.83
CA THR A 572 -23.86 -2.35 -8.27
C THR A 572 -23.94 -1.79 -6.85
N GLN A 573 -25.03 -1.10 -6.50
CA GLN A 573 -25.18 -0.57 -5.15
C GLN A 573 -25.44 -1.70 -4.15
N TRP A 574 -24.99 -1.58 -2.90
CA TRP A 574 -25.18 -2.62 -1.87
C TRP A 574 -26.64 -3.00 -1.66
N ARG A 575 -27.54 -2.00 -1.69
CA ARG A 575 -29.00 -2.18 -1.58
C ARG A 575 -29.62 -3.05 -2.69
N GLU A 576 -28.94 -3.20 -3.83
CA GLU A 576 -29.40 -4.00 -4.97
C GLU A 576 -28.97 -5.47 -4.88
N ALA A 577 -28.29 -5.89 -3.80
CA ALA A 577 -27.89 -7.27 -3.60
C ALA A 577 -29.08 -8.23 -3.75
N THR A 578 -28.91 -9.29 -4.52
CA THR A 578 -29.88 -10.39 -4.65
C THR A 578 -29.35 -11.64 -3.96
N ASN A 579 -30.15 -12.69 -3.87
CA ASN A 579 -29.83 -13.85 -3.04
C ASN A 579 -30.14 -15.19 -3.74
N PRO A 580 -29.53 -15.48 -4.91
CA PRO A 580 -29.69 -16.78 -5.57
C PRO A 580 -28.97 -17.89 -4.80
N MET A 581 -29.42 -19.13 -5.01
CA MET A 581 -28.68 -20.32 -4.62
C MET A 581 -27.61 -20.61 -5.66
N LEU A 582 -26.35 -20.68 -5.25
CA LEU A 582 -25.21 -20.96 -6.12
C LEU A 582 -24.46 -22.21 -5.66
N ARG A 583 -24.08 -23.08 -6.58
CA ARG A 583 -23.09 -24.12 -6.29
C ARG A 583 -21.70 -23.48 -6.23
N VAL A 584 -20.73 -24.18 -5.65
CA VAL A 584 -19.34 -23.71 -5.57
C VAL A 584 -18.77 -23.37 -6.95
N HIS A 585 -19.13 -24.16 -7.97
CA HIS A 585 -18.73 -23.87 -9.36
C HIS A 585 -19.38 -22.58 -9.88
N ASP A 586 -20.67 -22.35 -9.62
CA ASP A 586 -21.37 -21.15 -10.06
C ASP A 586 -20.81 -19.89 -9.36
N ILE A 587 -20.37 -20.01 -8.10
CA ILE A 587 -19.64 -18.95 -7.39
C ILE A 587 -18.35 -18.60 -8.15
N LEU A 588 -17.53 -19.57 -8.53
CA LEU A 588 -16.31 -19.32 -9.30
C LEU A 588 -16.57 -18.64 -10.64
N VAL A 589 -17.62 -19.09 -11.35
CA VAL A 589 -18.06 -18.48 -12.61
C VAL A 589 -18.46 -17.02 -12.41
N GLU A 590 -19.23 -16.73 -11.35
CA GLU A 590 -19.66 -15.37 -11.03
C GLU A 590 -18.49 -14.47 -10.61
N ILE A 591 -17.52 -15.00 -9.86
CA ILE A 591 -16.30 -14.28 -9.50
C ILE A 591 -15.51 -13.89 -10.77
N LYS A 592 -15.30 -14.84 -11.69
CA LYS A 592 -14.64 -14.59 -12.98
C LYS A 592 -15.40 -13.55 -13.80
N ARG A 593 -16.73 -13.72 -13.93
CA ARG A 593 -17.58 -12.85 -14.74
C ARG A 593 -17.66 -11.42 -14.21
N ARG A 594 -17.73 -11.22 -12.89
CA ARG A 594 -17.97 -9.91 -12.26
C ARG A 594 -16.69 -9.16 -11.89
N TYR A 595 -15.62 -9.89 -11.56
CA TYR A 595 -14.38 -9.32 -11.02
C TYR A 595 -13.13 -9.72 -11.80
N GLY A 596 -13.26 -10.55 -12.85
CA GLY A 596 -12.11 -10.99 -13.67
C GLY A 596 -11.09 -11.80 -12.86
N ARG A 597 -11.52 -12.43 -11.76
CA ARG A 597 -10.68 -13.27 -10.89
C ARG A 597 -10.96 -14.73 -11.23
N GLU A 598 -9.92 -15.45 -11.63
CA GLU A 598 -10.05 -16.85 -12.02
C GLU A 598 -9.31 -17.72 -11.02
N TYR A 599 -10.02 -18.71 -10.48
CA TYR A 599 -9.46 -19.72 -9.58
C TYR A 599 -9.51 -21.07 -10.28
N ALA A 600 -8.46 -21.88 -10.12
CA ALA A 600 -8.42 -23.22 -10.68
C ALA A 600 -9.48 -24.14 -10.04
N GLU A 601 -9.92 -25.18 -10.75
CA GLU A 601 -11.03 -26.05 -10.33
C GLU A 601 -10.78 -26.76 -8.97
N ASN A 602 -9.51 -27.06 -8.65
CA ASN A 602 -9.10 -27.59 -7.34
C ASN A 602 -9.36 -26.59 -6.19
N SER A 603 -9.49 -25.29 -6.49
CA SER A 603 -9.84 -24.25 -5.53
C SER A 603 -11.29 -24.35 -5.08
N ARG A 604 -12.16 -25.12 -5.77
CA ARG A 604 -13.52 -25.42 -5.29
C ARG A 604 -13.48 -26.03 -3.90
N GLU A 605 -12.55 -26.94 -3.67
CA GLU A 605 -12.42 -27.61 -2.37
C GLU A 605 -11.88 -26.66 -1.31
N THR A 606 -10.96 -25.75 -1.69
CA THR A 606 -10.46 -24.67 -0.84
C THR A 606 -11.58 -23.70 -0.45
N ILE A 607 -12.39 -23.22 -1.40
CA ILE A 607 -13.52 -22.33 -1.13
C ILE A 607 -14.55 -23.04 -0.26
N ARG A 608 -14.87 -24.29 -0.58
CA ARG A 608 -15.81 -25.09 0.22
C ARG A 608 -15.32 -25.24 1.67
N ARG A 609 -14.06 -25.63 1.88
CA ARG A 609 -13.50 -25.95 3.21
C ARG A 609 -12.99 -24.76 4.01
N LYS A 610 -12.43 -23.74 3.36
CA LYS A 610 -11.80 -22.58 4.00
C LYS A 610 -12.68 -21.32 3.98
N VAL A 611 -13.76 -21.28 3.19
CA VAL A 611 -14.67 -20.13 3.11
C VAL A 611 -16.11 -20.52 3.45
N LEU A 612 -16.78 -21.31 2.59
CA LEU A 612 -18.21 -21.59 2.70
C LEU A 612 -18.56 -22.38 3.95
N HIS A 613 -17.72 -23.33 4.36
CA HIS A 613 -17.92 -24.06 5.62
C HIS A 613 -17.89 -23.14 6.83
N GLN A 614 -16.97 -22.17 6.85
CA GLN A 614 -16.88 -21.18 7.91
C GLN A 614 -18.03 -20.19 7.82
N PHE A 615 -18.46 -19.80 6.63
CA PHE A 615 -19.65 -18.95 6.45
C PHE A 615 -20.94 -19.66 6.88
N GLU A 616 -21.05 -20.97 6.66
CA GLU A 616 -22.19 -21.80 7.07
C GLU A 616 -22.23 -21.89 8.60
N GLN A 617 -21.10 -22.23 9.21
CA GLN A 617 -20.92 -22.13 10.66
C GLN A 617 -21.20 -20.72 11.15
N ALA A 618 -20.98 -19.72 10.29
CA ALA A 618 -21.20 -18.31 10.57
C ALA A 618 -22.64 -17.83 10.56
N GLY A 619 -23.57 -18.68 10.14
CA GLY A 619 -24.92 -18.24 9.81
C GLY A 619 -24.92 -17.18 8.68
N LEU A 620 -23.81 -17.01 7.96
CA LEU A 620 -23.72 -16.11 6.80
C LEU A 620 -24.40 -16.74 5.59
N VAL A 621 -24.24 -18.06 5.43
CA VAL A 621 -24.83 -18.81 4.32
C VAL A 621 -25.63 -20.00 4.81
N LEU A 622 -26.69 -20.32 4.09
CA LEU A 622 -27.50 -21.52 4.23
C LEU A 622 -27.06 -22.51 3.15
N ARG A 623 -26.77 -23.74 3.56
CA ARG A 623 -26.41 -24.84 2.65
C ARG A 623 -27.66 -25.63 2.29
N ASN A 624 -27.86 -25.88 1.00
CA ASN A 624 -28.96 -26.68 0.45
C ASN A 624 -30.34 -26.29 1.02
N GLU A 625 -30.67 -25.00 0.98
CA GLU A 625 -31.99 -24.52 1.42
C GLU A 625 -33.14 -25.20 0.64
N ASP A 626 -32.88 -25.58 -0.60
CA ASP A 626 -33.81 -26.32 -1.46
C ASP A 626 -34.00 -27.79 -1.07
N ASP A 627 -32.96 -28.44 -0.52
CA ASP A 627 -32.99 -29.85 -0.10
C ASP A 627 -32.03 -30.10 1.07
N PRO A 628 -32.49 -29.93 2.33
CA PRO A 628 -31.66 -30.11 3.51
C PRO A 628 -31.10 -31.53 3.71
N ALA A 629 -31.71 -32.54 3.07
CA ALA A 629 -31.27 -33.94 3.18
C ALA A 629 -30.11 -34.28 2.24
N ARG A 630 -29.74 -33.38 1.33
CA ARG A 630 -28.68 -33.59 0.35
C ARG A 630 -27.32 -33.86 1.03
N PRO A 631 -26.62 -34.96 0.66
CA PRO A 631 -25.30 -35.28 1.20
C PRO A 631 -24.28 -34.15 1.00
N THR A 632 -23.42 -33.93 2.00
CA THR A 632 -22.41 -32.85 2.01
C THR A 632 -21.32 -32.99 0.96
N ASN A 633 -21.13 -34.19 0.42
CA ASN A 633 -20.21 -34.51 -0.68
C ASN A 633 -20.90 -34.50 -2.05
N SER A 634 -22.19 -34.16 -2.14
CA SER A 634 -22.90 -34.07 -3.41
C SER A 634 -22.36 -32.95 -4.28
N GLY A 635 -22.14 -33.23 -5.57
CA GLY A 635 -21.79 -32.22 -6.57
C GLY A 635 -22.88 -31.17 -6.81
N LEU A 636 -24.10 -31.39 -6.31
CA LEU A 636 -25.22 -30.46 -6.37
C LEU A 636 -25.32 -29.54 -5.14
N THR A 637 -24.36 -29.62 -4.21
CA THR A 637 -24.36 -28.79 -3.01
C THR A 637 -24.36 -27.30 -3.38
N ASN A 638 -25.34 -26.55 -2.87
CA ASN A 638 -25.51 -25.12 -3.13
C ASN A 638 -25.56 -24.31 -1.83
N TYR A 639 -25.32 -23.01 -1.96
CA TYR A 639 -25.26 -22.05 -0.87
C TYR A 639 -26.00 -20.77 -1.25
N LYS A 640 -26.62 -20.14 -0.26
CA LYS A 640 -27.32 -18.86 -0.37
C LYS A 640 -27.05 -18.03 0.88
N LEU A 641 -27.06 -16.70 0.82
CA LEU A 641 -26.91 -15.89 2.04
C LEU A 641 -28.12 -16.10 2.97
N SER A 642 -27.89 -16.08 4.27
CA SER A 642 -29.01 -15.99 5.21
C SER A 642 -29.69 -14.62 5.08
N GLU A 643 -30.98 -14.56 5.39
CA GLU A 643 -31.74 -13.30 5.32
C GLU A 643 -31.14 -12.22 6.24
N ALA A 644 -30.61 -12.64 7.39
CA ALA A 644 -29.92 -11.74 8.32
C ALA A 644 -28.63 -11.18 7.70
N ALA A 645 -27.79 -12.02 7.08
CA ALA A 645 -26.57 -11.58 6.42
C ALA A 645 -26.88 -10.66 5.22
N LEU A 646 -27.89 -11.01 4.42
CA LEU A 646 -28.33 -10.20 3.29
C LEU A 646 -28.81 -8.80 3.73
N ALA A 647 -29.50 -8.69 4.86
CA ALA A 647 -29.95 -7.42 5.42
C ALA A 647 -28.76 -6.52 5.83
N VAL A 648 -27.70 -7.09 6.42
CA VAL A 648 -26.45 -6.37 6.72
C VAL A 648 -25.79 -5.88 5.43
N ILE A 649 -25.64 -6.78 4.45
CA ILE A 649 -25.03 -6.47 3.15
C ILE A 649 -25.80 -5.35 2.45
N ARG A 650 -27.13 -5.43 2.36
CA ARG A 650 -27.95 -4.40 1.68
C ARG A 650 -27.93 -3.04 2.35
N SER A 651 -27.72 -3.01 3.67
CA SER A 651 -27.71 -1.78 4.45
C SER A 651 -26.32 -1.15 4.54
N TYR A 652 -25.26 -1.78 4.00
CA TYR A 652 -23.89 -1.26 4.05
C TYR A 652 -23.79 0.18 3.55
N GLY A 653 -23.13 1.04 4.33
CA GLY A 653 -22.99 2.48 4.06
C GLY A 653 -24.24 3.33 4.36
N SER A 654 -25.35 2.73 4.81
CA SER A 654 -26.56 3.47 5.22
C SER A 654 -26.60 3.70 6.74
N PRO A 655 -27.40 4.68 7.23
CA PRO A 655 -27.62 4.88 8.66
C PRO A 655 -28.20 3.65 9.40
N LYS A 656 -28.82 2.71 8.67
CA LYS A 656 -29.41 1.49 9.21
C LYS A 656 -28.39 0.34 9.33
N TRP A 657 -27.17 0.51 8.85
CA TRP A 657 -26.19 -0.58 8.80
C TRP A 657 -25.85 -1.12 10.19
N GLN A 658 -25.53 -0.22 11.13
CA GLN A 658 -25.16 -0.60 12.50
C GLN A 658 -26.27 -1.35 13.23
N SER A 659 -27.54 -1.00 13.01
CA SER A 659 -28.66 -1.70 13.63
C SER A 659 -28.90 -3.09 13.02
N GLN A 660 -28.73 -3.25 11.71
CA GLN A 660 -28.79 -4.56 11.05
C GLN A 660 -27.63 -5.45 11.49
N LEU A 661 -26.41 -4.89 11.59
CA LEU A 661 -25.23 -5.62 12.06
C LEU A 661 -25.43 -6.11 13.50
N LYS A 662 -25.91 -5.24 14.39
CA LYS A 662 -26.21 -5.60 15.78
C LYS A 662 -27.27 -6.72 15.84
N ARG A 663 -28.34 -6.61 15.04
CA ARG A 663 -29.38 -7.65 14.94
C ARG A 663 -28.81 -8.98 14.45
N PHE A 664 -27.92 -8.96 13.45
CA PHE A 664 -27.25 -10.16 12.97
C PHE A 664 -26.46 -10.85 14.10
N ILE A 665 -25.64 -10.07 14.81
CA ILE A 665 -24.82 -10.55 15.94
C ILE A 665 -25.71 -11.10 17.08
N GLU A 666 -26.84 -10.46 17.37
CA GLU A 666 -27.80 -10.89 18.39
C GLU A 666 -28.57 -12.17 17.99
N GLN A 667 -28.92 -12.33 16.72
CA GLN A 667 -29.70 -13.47 16.22
C GLN A 667 -28.88 -14.75 16.05
N GLN A 668 -27.65 -14.64 15.55
CA GLN A 668 -26.80 -15.81 15.28
C GLN A 668 -26.00 -16.26 16.52
N GLY A 669 -25.97 -15.42 17.57
CA GLY A 669 -24.91 -15.46 18.57
C GLY A 669 -23.58 -15.05 17.94
N LYS A 670 -22.63 -14.52 18.71
CA LYS A 670 -21.29 -14.30 18.15
C LYS A 670 -20.76 -15.66 17.74
N LEU A 671 -20.36 -15.81 16.49
CA LEU A 671 -19.80 -17.07 16.04
C LEU A 671 -18.55 -17.51 16.80
N LEU A 672 -17.88 -16.53 17.40
CA LEU A 672 -16.85 -16.75 18.41
C LEU A 672 -17.31 -17.69 19.52
N ASP A 673 -18.58 -17.64 19.93
CA ASP A 673 -19.17 -18.46 20.99
C ASP A 673 -19.45 -19.90 20.52
N VAL A 674 -19.81 -20.09 19.24
CA VAL A 674 -19.96 -21.42 18.61
C VAL A 674 -18.60 -22.07 18.35
N TYR A 675 -17.60 -21.29 17.93
CA TYR A 675 -16.20 -21.74 17.83
C TYR A 675 -15.59 -22.04 19.20
N GLN A 676 -15.97 -21.30 20.25
CA GLN A 676 -15.59 -21.64 21.63
C GLN A 676 -16.23 -22.93 22.11
N LYS A 677 -17.49 -23.22 21.73
CA LYS A 677 -18.19 -24.48 22.03
C LYS A 677 -17.67 -25.69 21.24
N ALA A 678 -17.35 -25.53 19.96
CA ALA A 678 -16.75 -26.58 19.13
C ALA A 678 -15.26 -26.84 19.49
N LYS A 679 -14.55 -25.83 20.01
CA LYS A 679 -13.22 -26.03 20.61
C LYS A 679 -13.27 -26.86 21.90
N GLU A 680 -14.40 -26.99 22.59
CA GLU A 680 -14.48 -27.77 23.84
C GLU A 680 -14.25 -29.27 23.68
N HIS A 681 -14.56 -29.83 22.50
CA HIS A 681 -14.33 -31.25 22.21
C HIS A 681 -12.87 -31.59 21.86
N ASN A 682 -12.02 -30.58 21.60
CA ASN A 682 -10.59 -30.75 21.29
C ASN A 682 -9.69 -30.03 22.32
N LYS A 683 -10.18 -29.81 23.55
CA LYS A 683 -9.35 -29.22 24.61
C LYS A 683 -8.39 -30.26 25.17
N ILE A 684 -7.17 -29.83 25.47
CA ILE A 684 -6.18 -30.65 26.16
C ILE A 684 -6.54 -30.58 27.66
N PRO A 685 -6.78 -31.71 28.35
CA PRO A 685 -7.01 -31.71 29.79
C PRO A 685 -5.70 -31.36 30.50
N LEU A 686 -5.80 -30.52 31.53
CA LEU A 686 -4.75 -30.18 32.46
C LEU A 686 -5.20 -30.63 33.85
N HIS A 687 -4.44 -31.53 34.46
CA HIS A 687 -4.68 -31.98 35.82
C HIS A 687 -3.81 -31.17 36.79
N VAL A 688 -4.44 -30.43 37.71
CA VAL A 688 -3.71 -29.80 38.81
C VAL A 688 -3.76 -30.69 40.05
N ALA A 689 -2.76 -30.57 40.93
CA ALA A 689 -2.61 -31.40 42.12
C ALA A 689 -3.81 -31.37 43.10
N GLU A 690 -4.71 -30.38 42.99
CA GLU A 690 -5.95 -30.26 43.77
C GLU A 690 -7.10 -31.12 43.21
N GLY A 691 -6.87 -31.94 42.17
CA GLY A 691 -7.90 -32.79 41.55
C GLY A 691 -8.86 -32.04 40.61
N ILE A 692 -8.59 -30.76 40.33
CA ILE A 692 -9.36 -29.94 39.40
C ILE A 692 -8.83 -30.17 37.98
N GLU A 693 -9.72 -30.45 37.03
CA GLU A 693 -9.38 -30.58 35.61
C GLU A 693 -9.70 -29.26 34.90
N TYR A 694 -8.68 -28.65 34.29
CA TYR A 694 -8.83 -27.50 33.39
C TYR A 694 -8.74 -27.97 31.94
N LYS A 695 -9.45 -27.30 31.04
CA LYS A 695 -9.47 -27.66 29.62
C LYS A 695 -8.91 -26.51 28.79
N LEU A 696 -7.72 -26.70 28.19
CA LEU A 696 -7.01 -25.69 27.41
C LEU A 696 -7.29 -25.81 25.91
N SER A 697 -7.24 -24.70 25.18
CA SER A 697 -7.39 -24.74 23.73
C SER A 697 -6.24 -25.50 23.05
N PRO A 698 -6.46 -26.18 21.90
CA PRO A 698 -5.41 -26.96 21.24
C PRO A 698 -4.36 -26.06 20.59
N GLY A 699 -3.08 -26.32 20.86
CA GLY A 699 -1.95 -25.58 20.28
C GLY A 699 -0.61 -26.05 20.84
N LYS A 700 0.51 -25.78 20.14
CA LYS A 700 1.86 -26.12 20.64
C LYS A 700 2.18 -25.43 21.97
N HIS A 701 1.75 -24.18 22.14
CA HIS A 701 1.97 -23.42 23.37
C HIS A 701 1.22 -24.03 24.56
N ASN A 702 -0.09 -24.28 24.41
CA ASN A 702 -0.88 -24.91 25.46
C ASN A 702 -0.47 -26.37 25.76
N LYS A 703 0.06 -27.10 24.77
CA LYS A 703 0.71 -28.41 25.02
C LYS A 703 1.93 -28.28 25.93
N LEU A 704 2.72 -27.21 25.76
CA LEU A 704 3.88 -26.94 26.58
C LEU A 704 3.49 -26.50 28.00
N GLU A 705 2.46 -25.66 28.14
CA GLU A 705 1.88 -25.31 29.46
C GLU A 705 1.43 -26.54 30.24
N VAL A 706 0.74 -27.48 29.59
CA VAL A 706 0.35 -28.75 30.20
C VAL A 706 1.59 -29.54 30.64
N ALA A 707 2.60 -29.66 29.78
CA ALA A 707 3.85 -30.33 30.14
C ALA A 707 4.58 -29.62 31.30
N ILE A 708 4.54 -28.30 31.39
CA ILE A 708 5.13 -27.55 32.52
C ILE A 708 4.43 -27.94 33.83
N VAL A 709 3.11 -28.04 33.85
CA VAL A 709 2.38 -28.36 35.08
C VAL A 709 2.45 -29.84 35.43
N GLU A 710 2.33 -30.74 34.44
CA GLU A 710 2.25 -32.19 34.67
C GLU A 710 3.63 -32.88 34.73
N GLU A 711 4.66 -32.34 34.06
CA GLU A 711 6.01 -32.92 34.05
C GLU A 711 7.03 -32.10 34.83
N PHE A 712 7.17 -30.80 34.54
CA PHE A 712 8.15 -29.93 35.22
C PHE A 712 7.79 -29.73 36.71
N GLY A 713 6.54 -29.37 37.00
CA GLY A 713 6.06 -29.09 38.35
C GLY A 713 6.40 -30.21 39.35
N PRO A 714 5.99 -31.46 39.10
CA PRO A 714 6.30 -32.59 39.99
C PRO A 714 7.80 -32.89 40.16
N ARG A 715 8.64 -32.54 39.17
CA ARG A 715 10.08 -32.86 39.19
C ARG A 715 10.92 -31.79 39.86
N PHE A 716 10.66 -30.52 39.52
CA PHE A 716 11.51 -29.40 39.91
C PHE A 716 10.87 -28.47 40.95
N ALA A 717 9.55 -28.53 41.09
CA ALA A 717 8.79 -27.77 42.08
C ALA A 717 7.80 -28.67 42.87
N PRO A 718 8.24 -29.79 43.47
CA PRO A 718 7.34 -30.76 44.10
C PRO A 718 6.59 -30.12 45.28
N GLY A 719 5.26 -30.16 45.23
CA GLY A 719 4.39 -29.54 46.22
C GLY A 719 4.17 -28.03 46.03
N ALA A 720 4.72 -27.43 44.98
CA ALA A 720 4.37 -26.07 44.59
C ALA A 720 2.93 -26.00 44.05
N LYS A 721 2.21 -24.94 44.41
CA LYS A 721 0.85 -24.69 43.94
C LYS A 721 0.90 -23.90 42.63
N LEU A 722 0.11 -24.30 41.64
CA LEU A 722 -0.15 -23.49 40.44
C LEU A 722 -1.02 -22.30 40.85
N ILE A 723 -0.46 -21.09 40.81
CA ILE A 723 -1.15 -19.87 41.23
C ILE A 723 -1.49 -18.94 40.07
N TYR A 724 -0.88 -19.14 38.90
CA TYR A 724 -1.26 -18.46 37.67
C TYR A 724 -0.99 -19.32 36.45
N LEU A 725 -1.93 -19.30 35.49
CA LEU A 725 -1.80 -19.90 34.18
C LEU A 725 -2.48 -18.99 33.16
N GLY A 726 -1.70 -18.45 32.22
CA GLY A 726 -2.21 -17.78 31.03
C GLY A 726 -2.75 -18.78 30.01
N ASP A 727 -3.73 -18.40 29.19
CA ASP A 727 -4.10 -19.13 27.97
C ASP A 727 -4.07 -18.13 26.80
N THR A 728 -3.45 -18.53 25.69
CA THR A 728 -3.42 -17.72 24.46
C THR A 728 -4.80 -17.33 23.94
N ALA A 729 -5.87 -18.07 24.30
CA ALA A 729 -7.26 -17.76 23.93
C ALA A 729 -8.07 -17.05 25.04
N LYS A 730 -7.78 -17.32 26.32
CA LYS A 730 -8.36 -16.65 27.48
C LYS A 730 -7.22 -16.06 28.31
N LYS A 731 -7.07 -14.74 28.29
CA LYS A 731 -5.95 -13.98 28.90
C LYS A 731 -5.57 -14.38 30.35
N THR A 732 -6.43 -15.09 31.09
CA THR A 732 -6.10 -15.71 32.37
C THR A 732 -7.00 -16.95 32.55
N LEU A 733 -6.41 -18.13 32.70
CA LEU A 733 -7.14 -19.38 32.95
C LEU A 733 -7.18 -19.72 34.45
N ILE A 734 -6.09 -19.44 35.16
CA ILE A 734 -5.96 -19.62 36.62
C ILE A 734 -5.30 -18.36 37.20
N LEU A 735 -5.83 -17.88 38.32
CA LEU A 735 -5.26 -16.80 39.12
C LEU A 735 -5.71 -16.95 40.58
N ASP A 736 -4.77 -17.24 41.48
CA ASP A 736 -5.02 -17.26 42.91
C ASP A 736 -4.77 -15.87 43.52
N GLU A 737 -5.78 -15.00 43.46
CA GLU A 737 -5.69 -13.61 43.95
C GLU A 737 -5.31 -13.53 45.44
N ILE A 738 -5.70 -14.54 46.23
CA ILE A 738 -5.40 -14.59 47.67
C ILE A 738 -3.90 -14.78 47.86
N VAL A 739 -3.29 -15.72 47.13
CA VAL A 739 -1.84 -15.94 47.17
C VAL A 739 -1.08 -14.75 46.60
N PHE A 740 -1.53 -14.16 45.49
CA PHE A 740 -0.91 -12.97 44.90
C PHE A 740 -0.89 -11.80 45.89
N LYS A 741 -2.02 -11.51 46.55
CA LYS A 741 -2.10 -10.46 47.57
C LYS A 741 -1.21 -10.76 48.77
N LYS A 742 -1.13 -12.03 49.21
CA LYS A 742 -0.25 -12.46 50.30
C LYS A 742 1.24 -12.29 49.95
N LEU A 743 1.59 -12.48 48.68
CA LEU A 743 2.95 -12.32 48.17
C LEU A 743 3.27 -10.87 47.77
N GLY A 744 2.32 -9.93 47.81
CA GLY A 744 2.53 -8.55 47.39
C GLY A 744 2.64 -8.36 45.88
N ILE A 745 2.06 -9.27 45.09
CA ILE A 745 2.07 -9.24 43.63
C ILE A 745 0.81 -8.51 43.14
N PRO A 746 0.91 -7.47 42.29
CA PRO A 746 -0.23 -6.67 41.85
C PRO A 746 -1.12 -7.47 40.89
N SER A 747 -2.34 -7.83 41.31
CA SER A 747 -3.25 -8.59 40.44
C SER A 747 -3.62 -7.83 39.16
N SER A 748 -3.75 -6.49 39.17
CA SER A 748 -4.17 -5.70 38.00
C SER A 748 -3.28 -5.76 36.73
N GLU A 749 -2.14 -6.44 36.76
CA GLU A 749 -1.17 -6.52 35.65
C GLU A 749 -1.14 -7.87 34.91
N HIS A 750 -2.27 -8.59 34.85
CA HIS A 750 -2.37 -9.94 34.26
C HIS A 750 -1.77 -10.13 32.86
N GLY A 751 -1.70 -9.09 32.03
CA GLY A 751 -1.12 -9.14 30.68
C GLY A 751 0.42 -9.05 30.63
N LYS A 752 1.09 -8.94 31.78
CA LYS A 752 2.55 -8.83 31.87
C LYS A 752 3.22 -9.99 32.61
N PHE A 753 2.45 -10.90 33.20
CA PHE A 753 2.95 -12.11 33.87
C PHE A 753 3.56 -13.10 32.87
N PRO A 754 4.45 -13.99 33.33
CA PRO A 754 4.88 -15.14 32.54
C PRO A 754 3.75 -16.17 32.41
N ASP A 755 3.85 -17.08 31.44
CA ASP A 755 2.76 -17.99 31.06
C ASP A 755 2.31 -18.90 32.22
N VAL A 756 3.23 -19.37 33.06
CA VAL A 756 2.93 -20.21 34.23
C VAL A 756 3.66 -19.70 35.48
N ILE A 757 2.95 -19.64 36.62
CA ILE A 757 3.55 -19.36 37.93
C ILE A 757 3.23 -20.45 38.94
N LEU A 758 4.29 -21.06 39.48
CA LEU A 758 4.21 -22.03 40.57
C LEU A 758 4.79 -21.43 41.86
N TYR A 759 4.09 -21.62 42.98
CA TYR A 759 4.54 -21.13 44.28
C TYR A 759 4.74 -22.28 45.28
N ASP A 760 5.99 -22.47 45.72
CA ASP A 760 6.35 -23.37 46.80
C ASP A 760 6.33 -22.61 48.12
N ALA A 761 5.27 -22.81 48.90
CA ALA A 761 5.10 -22.16 50.21
C ALA A 761 6.11 -22.65 51.26
N LYS A 762 6.65 -23.86 51.12
CA LYS A 762 7.59 -24.47 52.07
C LYS A 762 8.99 -23.91 51.88
N ARG A 763 9.47 -23.84 50.63
CA ARG A 763 10.77 -23.27 50.27
C ARG A 763 10.76 -21.76 50.08
N LYS A 764 9.56 -21.16 50.00
CA LYS A 764 9.33 -19.75 49.65
C LYS A 764 9.95 -19.41 48.28
N TRP A 765 9.69 -20.25 47.29
CA TRP A 765 10.14 -20.05 45.91
C TRP A 765 8.97 -19.79 44.98
N LEU A 766 9.20 -18.92 44.01
CA LEU A 766 8.26 -18.54 42.97
C LEU A 766 8.89 -18.84 41.61
N PHE A 767 8.38 -19.86 40.93
CA PHE A 767 8.81 -20.23 39.58
C PHE A 767 8.03 -19.40 38.57
N LEU A 768 8.74 -18.62 37.76
CA LEU A 768 8.24 -17.73 36.73
C LEU A 768 8.61 -18.35 35.37
N ILE A 769 7.66 -19.01 34.72
CA ILE A 769 7.94 -19.92 33.59
C ILE A 769 7.31 -19.37 32.31
N GLU A 770 8.14 -19.14 31.28
CA GLU A 770 7.70 -18.71 29.94
C GLU A 770 7.71 -19.91 28.97
N ALA A 771 6.57 -20.20 28.32
CA ALA A 771 6.37 -21.31 27.41
C ALA A 771 6.68 -20.92 25.95
N VAL A 772 7.92 -21.12 25.51
CA VAL A 772 8.40 -20.65 24.21
C VAL A 772 8.03 -21.61 23.07
N THR A 773 7.22 -21.10 22.14
CA THR A 773 6.92 -21.77 20.85
C THR A 773 7.15 -20.87 19.64
N ALA A 774 6.63 -19.64 19.68
CA ALA A 774 6.88 -18.58 18.70
C ALA A 774 7.15 -17.20 19.33
N HIS A 775 6.71 -16.99 20.58
CA HIS A 775 7.02 -15.81 21.40
C HIS A 775 8.39 -15.96 22.08
N GLY A 776 9.07 -14.84 22.38
CA GLY A 776 10.47 -14.84 22.82
C GLY A 776 10.69 -15.40 24.24
N PRO A 777 11.92 -15.84 24.58
CA PRO A 777 12.26 -16.41 25.89
C PRO A 777 12.32 -15.35 27.00
N VAL A 778 12.67 -15.78 28.22
CA VAL A 778 13.13 -14.86 29.28
C VAL A 778 14.47 -14.26 28.85
N SER A 779 14.39 -13.21 28.03
CA SER A 779 15.54 -12.43 27.57
C SER A 779 16.06 -11.49 28.66
N PRO A 780 17.28 -10.92 28.53
CA PRO A 780 17.80 -9.97 29.52
C PRO A 780 16.85 -8.81 29.81
N LYS A 781 16.16 -8.31 28.78
CA LYS A 781 15.13 -7.28 28.94
C LYS A 781 13.92 -7.81 29.72
N ARG A 782 13.41 -8.99 29.36
CA ARG A 782 12.24 -9.61 30.02
C ARG A 782 12.52 -9.95 31.48
N HIS A 783 13.73 -10.42 31.78
CA HIS A 783 14.19 -10.65 33.14
C HIS A 783 14.10 -9.38 34.00
N VAL A 784 14.61 -8.25 33.50
CA VAL A 784 14.50 -6.95 34.20
C VAL A 784 13.04 -6.51 34.38
N GLU A 785 12.19 -6.73 33.37
CA GLU A 785 10.75 -6.43 33.47
C GLU A 785 10.07 -7.25 34.55
N LEU A 786 10.37 -8.55 34.64
CA LEU A 786 9.80 -9.44 35.66
C LEU A 786 10.36 -9.11 37.05
N GLU A 787 11.65 -8.80 37.17
CA GLU A 787 12.25 -8.34 38.43
C GLU A 787 11.50 -7.12 39.00
N LYS A 788 11.18 -6.15 38.13
CA LYS A 788 10.38 -4.97 38.50
C LYS A 788 8.93 -5.34 38.84
N LEU A 789 8.29 -6.19 38.04
CA LEU A 789 6.90 -6.59 38.25
C LEU A 789 6.69 -7.33 39.58
N PHE A 790 7.70 -8.09 40.02
CA PHE A 790 7.69 -8.88 41.24
C PHE A 790 8.60 -8.29 42.34
N GLU A 791 8.87 -6.98 42.32
CA GLU A 791 9.80 -6.32 43.26
C GLU A 791 9.35 -6.43 44.72
N ASN A 792 8.04 -6.44 44.96
CA ASN A 792 7.45 -6.53 46.30
C ASN A 792 7.25 -7.98 46.77
N CYS A 793 7.59 -8.97 45.93
CA CYS A 793 7.49 -10.38 46.25
C CYS A 793 8.67 -10.83 47.12
N LYS A 794 8.37 -11.38 48.29
CA LYS A 794 9.38 -11.84 49.27
C LYS A 794 9.87 -13.28 49.03
N ALA A 795 9.33 -13.98 48.04
CA ALA A 795 9.76 -15.32 47.65
C ALA A 795 10.98 -15.24 46.73
N GLY A 796 11.87 -16.23 46.80
CA GLY A 796 12.97 -16.36 45.85
C GLY A 796 12.42 -16.61 44.44
N LYS A 797 12.82 -15.79 43.47
CA LYS A 797 12.34 -15.86 42.08
C LYS A 797 13.23 -16.78 41.28
N ILE A 798 12.62 -17.76 40.60
CA ILE A 798 13.29 -18.70 39.71
C ILE A 798 12.72 -18.48 38.32
N TYR A 799 13.56 -18.05 37.39
CA TYR A 799 13.17 -17.75 36.02
C TYR A 799 13.42 -18.95 35.13
N VAL A 800 12.38 -19.44 34.45
CA VAL A 800 12.47 -20.63 33.60
C VAL A 800 11.97 -20.32 32.19
N THR A 801 12.80 -20.60 31.19
CA THR A 801 12.35 -20.65 29.80
C THR A 801 12.08 -22.10 29.42
N ALA A 802 10.83 -22.44 29.10
CA ALA A 802 10.42 -23.78 28.72
C ALA A 802 10.30 -23.93 27.19
N PHE A 803 10.68 -25.10 26.66
CA PHE A 803 10.55 -25.45 25.24
C PHE A 803 9.93 -26.85 25.08
N LEU A 804 9.27 -27.11 23.95
CA LEU A 804 8.83 -28.46 23.63
C LEU A 804 9.99 -29.38 23.22
N ASP A 805 10.93 -28.85 22.42
CA ASP A 805 11.97 -29.63 21.74
C ASP A 805 13.30 -28.86 21.61
N PHE A 806 14.38 -29.60 21.37
CA PHE A 806 15.73 -29.01 21.20
C PHE A 806 15.85 -28.08 19.98
N ALA A 807 15.07 -28.33 18.93
CA ALA A 807 15.09 -27.51 17.72
C ALA A 807 14.64 -26.07 18.03
N THR A 808 13.60 -25.93 18.84
CA THR A 808 13.08 -24.64 19.30
C THR A 808 14.07 -23.99 20.28
N TYR A 809 14.62 -24.74 21.24
CA TYR A 809 15.66 -24.22 22.14
C TYR A 809 16.86 -23.66 21.35
N LYS A 810 17.38 -24.39 20.37
CA LYS A 810 18.53 -23.97 19.56
C LYS A 810 18.28 -22.63 18.87
N LYS A 811 17.05 -22.41 18.37
CA LYS A 811 16.64 -21.16 17.70
C LYS A 811 16.71 -19.94 18.62
N TYR A 812 16.40 -20.11 19.91
CA TYR A 812 16.31 -19.00 20.88
C TYR A 812 17.47 -18.97 21.89
N SER A 813 18.38 -19.94 21.85
CA SER A 813 19.46 -20.11 22.82
C SER A 813 20.36 -18.88 23.00
N SER A 814 20.53 -18.05 21.97
CA SER A 814 21.30 -16.80 22.04
C SER A 814 20.60 -15.66 22.78
N ASP A 815 19.29 -15.76 22.98
CA ASP A 815 18.45 -14.66 23.43
C ASP A 815 18.02 -14.80 24.91
N ILE A 816 18.38 -15.92 25.56
CA ILE A 816 18.00 -16.25 26.94
C ILE A 816 18.95 -15.52 27.91
N ALA A 817 18.40 -14.95 28.98
CA ALA A 817 19.17 -14.27 30.00
C ALA A 817 20.07 -15.23 30.79
N TRP A 818 21.25 -14.75 31.19
CA TRP A 818 22.06 -15.38 32.24
C TRP A 818 21.31 -15.34 33.58
N GLU A 819 21.72 -16.21 34.51
CA GLU A 819 21.09 -16.42 35.82
C GLU A 819 19.63 -16.92 35.72
N THR A 820 19.31 -17.60 34.61
CA THR A 820 18.00 -18.24 34.39
C THR A 820 18.14 -19.71 34.04
N GLU A 821 17.02 -20.43 34.13
CA GLU A 821 16.93 -21.86 33.89
C GLU A 821 16.24 -22.14 32.56
N VAL A 822 16.63 -23.24 31.90
CA VAL A 822 15.96 -23.74 30.70
C VAL A 822 15.48 -25.16 30.93
N TRP A 823 14.21 -25.41 30.58
CA TRP A 823 13.60 -26.73 30.62
C TRP A 823 13.07 -27.12 29.24
N ILE A 824 13.29 -28.38 28.84
CA ILE A 824 12.89 -28.88 27.52
C ILE A 824 12.02 -30.12 27.76
N ALA A 825 10.76 -30.09 27.32
CA ALA A 825 9.80 -31.16 27.56
C ALA A 825 10.20 -32.50 26.92
N GLU A 826 10.97 -32.47 25.82
CA GLU A 826 11.60 -33.65 25.20
C GLU A 826 12.56 -34.39 26.16
N MET A 827 13.14 -33.70 27.15
CA MET A 827 14.00 -34.26 28.20
C MET A 827 13.52 -33.83 29.60
N PRO A 828 12.35 -34.31 30.05
CA PRO A 828 11.62 -33.70 31.16
C PRO A 828 12.33 -33.86 32.51
N SER A 829 13.29 -34.78 32.64
CA SER A 829 14.08 -35.05 33.85
C SER A 829 15.32 -34.16 34.02
N HIS A 830 15.61 -33.28 33.06
CA HIS A 830 16.82 -32.46 33.05
C HIS A 830 16.50 -30.96 32.95
N MET A 831 17.40 -30.12 33.47
CA MET A 831 17.41 -28.67 33.27
C MET A 831 18.80 -28.21 32.84
N ILE A 832 18.83 -27.12 32.09
CA ILE A 832 20.05 -26.41 31.72
C ILE A 832 20.10 -25.14 32.57
N HIS A 833 21.19 -24.97 33.32
CA HIS A 833 21.44 -23.79 34.15
C HIS A 833 22.34 -22.82 33.40
N LEU A 834 21.83 -21.63 33.04
CA LEU A 834 22.62 -20.59 32.38
C LEU A 834 23.26 -19.70 33.45
N ASN A 835 24.28 -20.19 34.13
CA ASN A 835 24.92 -19.47 35.25
C ASN A 835 26.44 -19.73 35.34
N GLY A 836 27.16 -18.89 36.07
CA GLY A 836 28.59 -19.05 36.38
C GLY A 836 28.86 -19.77 37.71
N ASP A 837 30.14 -20.01 38.00
CA ASP A 837 30.90 -20.56 39.16
C ASP A 837 30.20 -21.38 40.28
N ASN A 838 28.94 -21.12 40.62
CA ASN A 838 28.16 -21.76 41.70
C ASN A 838 27.88 -23.26 41.51
N PHE A 839 28.09 -23.82 40.32
CA PHE A 839 27.74 -25.21 39.99
C PHE A 839 28.93 -26.05 39.47
N LEU A 840 30.16 -25.55 39.59
CA LEU A 840 31.36 -26.30 39.18
C LEU A 840 31.78 -27.29 40.27
N GLY A 841 31.59 -28.58 40.00
CA GLY A 841 32.04 -29.69 40.85
C GLY A 841 31.62 -31.04 40.25
N PRO A 842 32.33 -32.14 40.56
CA PRO A 842 31.90 -33.47 40.15
C PRO A 842 30.55 -33.83 40.78
N ARG A 843 29.66 -34.43 39.99
CA ARG A 843 28.33 -34.89 40.42
C ARG A 843 28.36 -36.30 40.98
#